data_AF-A0A2T0T190-F1
#
_entry.id   AF-A0A2T0T190-F1
#
_cell.length_a   1.000
_cell.length_b   1.000
_cell.length_c   1.000
_cell.angle_alpha   90.00
_cell.angle_beta   90.00
_cell.angle_gamma   90.00
#
_symmetry.space_group_name_H-M   'P 1'
#
loop_
_entity.id
_entity.type
_entity.pdbx_description
1 polymer ?
#
loop_
_entity_poly.entity_id
_entity_poly.type
_entity_poly.pdbx_seq_one_letter_code
_entity_poly.pdbx_strand_id
1 'polypeptide(L)'
;MASALYNELRTARDHHGVAPDASDGVLLLVARSRVGDPDELAELLRGKGITLAPASVQALAQLVRDTGGAPGRAAPAAPAGAPAGGAMDFLTRVDDAPADRVVDSIPLAPAAPTAPRRTRTGLSPEHTPPAPRRPVPVPPAPGPPTPVPPAPEQSTPPLEPVRDSQPLAATVPPPPSAPSPSASPLSTPSTSAPTPSAPPPAAPPAAVPEPAGGDSGLPGPEALSNDVDQWSTRDHRVSFRRVDDATVDVSWPALDAPGEAVVYLLVSSPTGIPSRPSAGHRVLVTPSPRASLPAGTGPYVSVFSYAADDDAALTSVQPVHHAAGRVVPEVAGLRVSVHPDAVVLSWTAPQGVSRVRVLRSRPDEALPPLFDAGLEIESTPAFARDTAVLPGRRYEYRVLTQFAEGGTTHLSQGIEAEATIPATPQPVTDLTATVAGESAMARVELRWTTPALGTVVVYQTDDKPQHPATGRVISRGQLDALPIGDPVSEPVLADGPASMIPSIPFRQADGARRAYTPVTLVGDQAAVGPAAVVDVLGQPRDVTVTERVGWQLLRFAWPVGAAFVEVERGGIGAGPDGTPAVRISQQDYDRLGGLRLEQLPVEGCDLHLRGSVRSAGDWTFGPSAVVTYPGRWVLGYRIERVGRISRRRQLLLYTERKWPDFQVALVTRQDRMPLHGMDWVERPEPIAIPRGAVVAHQWTQVADLPAETPGFCRLFAYHPEAGWSVVVDPPTAGRLPAPGPLPLAPGQVRCATCASQQDELPHVFRCTGTCRPTPDLVLSGFRSESTSARPLFASPVTGMDSVACPTCSTPSREVVCKVCHSPLQTQAATTDPVSVTVVGAKGTGKTTFIVRLCDWIEKVWGPATGAAATPLDSQTEGRLRVLRESLTAGRSLSATGTVQGNPELLTPMLMALDHWGGRMRTLALYDVAGEDAERPDALSAYGPTMARADALLFLLDPLQIPEVQAFLDGQIVLPPVAGNPPTVLNNIITEIRRRTQAPGRLEMPLLVAVSKLDGIHEAVATPGTDLSGALNGGSPLMYDRTPPDTLRLDPFDRFQTHEETRSLLLRLGALRFVTAAENAFARVEYFGLSALGDAPADNVTLSDLGLSSFRVVDPLRWLVASRWPAR
;
A
#
# COMPACT_ATOMS: atom_id res chain seq x y z
N MET A 1 26.27 -50.31 -0.93
CA MET A 1 26.89 -50.64 0.38
C MET A 1 26.52 -49.64 1.48
N ALA A 2 26.73 -48.32 1.32
CA ALA A 2 26.32 -47.34 2.35
C ALA A 2 24.81 -47.36 2.68
N SER A 3 23.96 -47.64 1.68
CA SER A 3 22.51 -47.81 1.90
C SER A 3 22.14 -49.04 2.74
N ALA A 4 22.95 -50.10 2.73
CA ALA A 4 22.69 -51.28 3.57
C ALA A 4 23.04 -51.00 5.04
N LEU A 5 24.21 -50.40 5.28
CA LEU A 5 24.64 -49.95 6.61
C LEU A 5 23.69 -48.89 7.19
N TYR A 6 23.24 -47.93 6.38
CA TYR A 6 22.22 -46.96 6.80
C TYR A 6 20.93 -47.64 7.25
N ASN A 7 20.42 -48.60 6.48
CA ASN A 7 19.20 -49.31 6.85
C ASN A 7 19.39 -50.10 8.15
N GLU A 8 20.55 -50.72 8.37
CA GLU A 8 20.87 -51.40 9.64
C GLU A 8 20.94 -50.43 10.82
N LEU A 9 21.63 -49.29 10.67
CA LEU A 9 21.71 -48.25 11.69
C LEU A 9 20.31 -47.68 12.01
N ARG A 10 19.48 -47.46 10.98
CA ARG A 10 18.10 -46.98 11.14
C ARG A 10 17.22 -48.02 11.82
N THR A 11 17.32 -49.29 11.44
CA THR A 11 16.64 -50.38 12.14
C THR A 11 17.10 -50.48 13.59
N ALA A 12 18.40 -50.33 13.86
CA ALA A 12 18.94 -50.34 15.22
C ALA A 12 18.40 -49.19 16.08
N ARG A 13 18.26 -47.98 15.52
CA ARG A 13 17.62 -46.88 16.22
C ARG A 13 16.13 -47.13 16.44
N ASP A 14 15.39 -47.41 15.37
CA ASP A 14 13.92 -47.44 15.39
C ASP A 14 13.35 -48.66 16.13
N HIS A 15 14.06 -49.81 16.10
CA HIS A 15 13.58 -51.07 16.68
C HIS A 15 14.36 -51.49 17.93
N HIS A 16 15.59 -50.99 18.11
CA HIS A 16 16.46 -51.38 19.23
C HIS A 16 16.89 -50.21 20.12
N GLY A 17 16.40 -48.98 19.86
CA GLY A 17 16.67 -47.80 20.69
C GLY A 17 18.13 -47.37 20.70
N VAL A 18 18.92 -47.78 19.69
CA VAL A 18 20.33 -47.43 19.60
C VAL A 18 20.49 -46.01 19.06
N ALA A 19 21.19 -45.15 19.81
CA ALA A 19 21.39 -43.73 19.46
C ALA A 19 20.07 -43.00 19.15
N PRO A 20 19.13 -42.89 20.11
CA PRO A 20 17.79 -42.33 19.88
C PRO A 20 17.82 -40.82 19.56
N ASP A 21 18.91 -40.14 19.90
CA ASP A 21 19.22 -38.75 19.58
C ASP A 21 19.86 -38.57 18.19
N ALA A 22 20.20 -39.66 17.48
CA ALA A 22 20.74 -39.61 16.14
C ALA A 22 19.63 -39.51 15.08
N SER A 23 19.57 -38.37 14.38
CA SER A 23 18.68 -38.19 13.23
C SER A 23 19.05 -39.10 12.06
N ASP A 24 18.13 -39.28 11.11
CA ASP A 24 18.41 -40.03 9.87
C ASP A 24 19.62 -39.47 9.11
N GLY A 25 19.80 -38.14 9.14
CA GLY A 25 20.98 -37.48 8.56
C GLY A 25 22.29 -37.92 9.25
N VAL A 26 22.28 -38.04 10.58
CA VAL A 26 23.43 -38.54 11.35
C VAL A 26 23.73 -40.00 11.00
N LEU A 27 22.71 -40.86 10.95
CA LEU A 27 22.89 -42.27 10.60
C LEU A 27 23.43 -42.44 9.17
N LEU A 28 22.98 -41.61 8.24
CA LEU A 28 23.45 -41.62 6.86
C LEU A 28 24.90 -41.11 6.74
N LEU A 29 25.25 -40.07 7.50
CA LEU A 29 26.61 -39.53 7.60
C LEU A 29 27.58 -40.59 8.15
N VAL A 30 27.19 -41.27 9.23
CA VAL A 30 27.93 -42.39 9.85
C VAL A 30 28.08 -43.55 8.84
N ALA A 31 27.02 -43.93 8.15
CA ALA A 31 27.05 -45.00 7.16
C ALA A 31 27.95 -44.69 5.94
N ARG A 32 28.07 -43.41 5.57
CA ARG A 32 28.93 -42.94 4.49
C ARG A 32 30.38 -42.80 4.93
N SER A 33 30.64 -42.27 6.12
CA SER A 33 31.98 -42.10 6.66
C SER A 33 32.65 -43.44 6.95
N ARG A 34 31.86 -44.45 7.35
CA ARG A 34 32.33 -45.76 7.82
C ARG A 34 33.37 -45.67 8.94
N VAL A 35 33.35 -44.57 9.68
CA VAL A 35 34.23 -44.37 10.81
C VAL A 35 33.71 -45.26 11.95
N GLY A 36 34.43 -46.35 12.15
CA GLY A 36 34.15 -47.30 13.21
C GLY A 36 34.84 -46.95 14.51
N ASP A 37 35.70 -45.93 14.58
CA ASP A 37 36.33 -45.47 15.82
C ASP A 37 35.46 -44.39 16.51
N PRO A 38 35.18 -44.48 17.82
CA PRO A 38 34.27 -43.54 18.48
C PRO A 38 34.84 -42.13 18.59
N ASP A 39 36.16 -41.98 18.73
CA ASP A 39 36.82 -40.69 18.90
C ASP A 39 36.92 -39.97 17.54
N GLU A 40 37.29 -40.70 16.48
CA GLU A 40 37.25 -40.17 15.11
C GLU A 40 35.81 -39.84 14.67
N LEU A 41 34.83 -40.66 15.07
CA LEU A 41 33.42 -40.39 14.75
C LEU A 41 32.92 -39.16 15.51
N ALA A 42 33.29 -39.00 16.78
CA ALA A 42 32.96 -37.80 17.56
C ALA A 42 33.58 -36.54 16.93
N GLU A 43 34.81 -36.62 16.43
CA GLU A 43 35.50 -35.51 15.79
C GLU A 43 34.89 -35.16 14.43
N LEU A 44 34.49 -36.15 13.63
CA LEU A 44 33.75 -35.97 12.39
C LEU A 44 32.39 -35.28 12.63
N LEU A 45 31.64 -35.73 13.64
CA LEU A 45 30.35 -35.14 14.01
C LEU A 45 30.52 -33.69 14.49
N ARG A 46 31.55 -33.43 15.32
CA ARG A 46 31.88 -32.09 15.80
C ARG A 46 32.28 -31.15 14.67
N GLY A 47 33.07 -31.63 13.70
CA GLY A 47 33.45 -30.88 12.49
C GLY A 47 32.27 -30.53 11.58
N LYS A 48 31.11 -31.21 11.78
CA LYS A 48 29.84 -30.93 11.11
C LYS A 48 28.83 -30.18 11.98
N GLY A 49 29.23 -29.74 13.18
CA GLY A 49 28.34 -29.03 14.12
C GLY A 49 27.30 -29.92 14.79
N ILE A 50 27.46 -31.24 14.73
CA ILE A 50 26.50 -32.22 15.27
C ILE A 50 26.98 -32.67 16.65
N THR A 51 26.07 -32.63 17.63
CA THR A 51 26.34 -33.09 19.01
C THR A 51 25.42 -34.26 19.33
N LEU A 52 26.00 -35.40 19.72
CA LEU A 52 25.28 -36.59 20.19
C LEU A 52 25.77 -36.94 21.60
N ALA A 53 24.95 -37.68 22.34
CA ALA A 53 25.38 -38.30 23.58
C ALA A 53 26.58 -39.24 23.32
N PRO A 54 27.61 -39.25 24.18
CA PRO A 54 28.78 -40.11 23.99
C PRO A 54 28.43 -41.61 23.84
N ALA A 55 27.37 -42.06 24.52
CA ALA A 55 26.85 -43.42 24.40
C ALA A 55 26.31 -43.73 22.99
N SER A 56 25.69 -42.75 22.35
CA SER A 56 25.15 -42.85 20.99
C SER A 56 26.28 -42.89 19.96
N VAL A 57 27.32 -42.06 20.13
CA VAL A 57 28.53 -42.11 19.28
C VAL A 57 29.21 -43.48 19.38
N GLN A 58 29.37 -44.01 20.61
CA GLN A 58 29.94 -45.33 20.84
C GLN A 58 29.11 -46.45 20.19
N ALA A 59 27.79 -46.40 20.33
CA ALA A 59 26.91 -47.42 19.78
C ALA A 59 26.87 -47.40 18.25
N LEU A 60 26.89 -46.22 17.63
CA LEU A 60 26.98 -46.05 16.19
C LEU A 60 28.33 -46.52 15.64
N ALA A 61 29.44 -46.13 16.27
CA ALA A 61 30.78 -46.60 15.90
C ALA A 61 30.89 -48.13 16.01
N GLN A 62 30.28 -48.73 17.04
CA GLN A 62 30.23 -50.18 17.22
C GLN A 62 29.44 -50.88 16.10
N LEU A 63 28.25 -50.39 15.74
CA LEU A 63 27.47 -50.93 14.63
C LEU A 63 28.23 -50.85 13.30
N VAL A 64 28.92 -49.74 13.04
CA VAL A 64 29.76 -49.58 11.84
C VAL A 64 30.90 -50.61 11.80
N ARG A 65 31.52 -50.91 12.95
CA ARG A 65 32.55 -51.96 13.06
C ARG A 65 31.97 -53.35 12.81
N ASP A 66 30.81 -53.64 13.39
CA ASP A 66 30.16 -54.94 13.31
C ASP A 66 29.67 -55.25 11.89
N THR A 67 29.22 -54.23 11.14
CA THR A 67 28.83 -54.38 9.74
C THR A 67 30.03 -54.27 8.76
N GLY A 68 31.16 -53.71 9.19
CA GLY A 68 32.35 -53.45 8.37
C GLY A 68 33.25 -54.67 8.09
N GLY A 69 33.09 -55.78 8.82
CA GLY A 69 33.76 -57.05 8.56
C GLY A 69 32.91 -58.00 7.69
N ALA A 70 33.35 -58.33 6.48
CA ALA A 70 32.62 -59.25 5.59
C ALA A 70 32.84 -60.76 5.95
N PRO A 71 32.10 -61.72 5.36
CA PRO A 71 30.70 -62.01 5.64
C PRO A 71 30.44 -63.47 6.06
N GLY A 72 29.35 -63.70 6.82
CA GLY A 72 28.62 -64.98 6.81
C GLY A 72 28.56 -65.74 8.14
N ARG A 73 27.37 -65.82 8.73
CA ARG A 73 26.66 -67.08 9.03
C ARG A 73 25.25 -66.79 9.57
N ALA A 74 24.27 -67.54 9.06
CA ALA A 74 22.92 -67.55 9.59
C ALA A 74 22.76 -68.53 10.77
N ALA A 75 21.85 -68.15 11.67
CA ALA A 75 20.95 -68.95 12.53
C ALA A 75 21.52 -69.58 13.83
N PRO A 76 20.67 -69.88 14.87
CA PRO A 76 19.20 -69.92 14.86
C PRO A 76 18.46 -69.23 16.03
N ALA A 77 17.13 -69.31 15.95
CA ALA A 77 16.11 -68.65 16.75
C ALA A 77 15.62 -69.42 18.00
N ALA A 78 14.85 -68.67 18.82
CA ALA A 78 13.72 -69.04 19.68
C ALA A 78 14.00 -69.56 21.11
N PRO A 79 13.05 -69.45 22.08
CA PRO A 79 11.64 -69.08 21.92
C PRO A 79 11.05 -68.05 22.92
N ALA A 80 9.80 -67.71 22.61
CA ALA A 80 8.85 -66.88 23.34
C ALA A 80 8.45 -67.42 24.73
N GLY A 81 8.04 -66.50 25.60
CA GLY A 81 7.34 -66.78 26.85
C GLY A 81 6.64 -65.53 27.39
N ALA A 82 5.35 -65.37 27.07
CA ALA A 82 4.41 -64.55 27.86
C ALA A 82 4.07 -65.32 29.17
N PRO A 83 3.52 -64.70 30.25
CA PRO A 83 2.26 -63.96 30.19
C PRO A 83 2.09 -62.74 31.11
N ALA A 84 1.01 -62.01 30.78
CA ALA A 84 0.18 -61.08 31.53
C ALA A 84 0.30 -60.94 33.05
N GLY A 85 0.04 -59.72 33.54
CA GLY A 85 -0.63 -59.50 34.83
C GLY A 85 -0.37 -58.17 35.53
N GLY A 86 -1.43 -57.37 35.72
CA GLY A 86 -1.61 -56.44 36.86
C GLY A 86 -1.10 -55.01 36.64
N ALA A 87 -1.94 -54.00 36.38
CA ALA A 87 -3.01 -53.40 37.20
C ALA A 87 -2.50 -52.35 38.23
N MET A 88 -3.30 -51.28 38.28
CA MET A 88 -3.37 -50.15 39.24
C MET A 88 -2.40 -48.99 38.97
N ASP A 89 -2.92 -47.85 38.49
CA ASP A 89 -3.59 -46.79 39.29
C ASP A 89 -2.66 -46.22 40.36
N PHE A 90 -2.31 -44.93 40.25
CA PHE A 90 -3.02 -43.86 40.96
C PHE A 90 -2.32 -42.50 40.72
N LEU A 91 -3.13 -41.46 40.48
CA LEU A 91 -3.06 -40.06 40.95
C LEU A 91 -1.69 -39.53 41.45
N THR A 92 -1.24 -38.30 41.20
CA THR A 92 -1.85 -36.96 41.00
C THR A 92 -0.66 -36.00 40.84
N ARG A 93 -0.65 -35.07 39.88
CA ARG A 93 -0.88 -33.61 40.04
C ARG A 93 -0.26 -32.90 41.26
N VAL A 94 0.02 -31.61 41.01
CA VAL A 94 0.35 -30.46 41.89
C VAL A 94 1.80 -30.02 41.66
N ASP A 95 2.05 -29.11 40.74
CA ASP A 95 1.85 -27.63 40.74
C ASP A 95 3.14 -26.89 41.13
N ASP A 96 3.61 -26.10 40.17
CA ASP A 96 4.08 -24.72 40.24
C ASP A 96 4.98 -24.18 41.37
N ALA A 97 6.14 -23.70 40.89
CA ALA A 97 6.71 -22.37 41.10
C ALA A 97 7.65 -22.15 42.33
N PRO A 98 8.31 -20.97 42.45
CA PRO A 98 9.42 -20.49 41.62
C PRO A 98 10.56 -19.88 42.49
N ALA A 99 11.46 -19.12 41.85
CA ALA A 99 12.21 -17.95 42.36
C ALA A 99 13.75 -18.07 42.50
N ASP A 100 14.43 -17.27 41.65
CA ASP A 100 15.50 -16.30 41.92
C ASP A 100 16.60 -16.60 42.96
N ARG A 101 17.86 -16.37 42.52
CA ARG A 101 18.78 -15.54 43.29
C ARG A 101 19.90 -14.89 42.46
N VAL A 102 20.27 -13.72 42.95
CA VAL A 102 21.05 -12.59 42.40
C VAL A 102 22.41 -12.48 43.14
N VAL A 103 23.46 -12.10 42.40
CA VAL A 103 24.66 -11.26 42.75
C VAL A 103 25.90 -11.82 43.49
N ASP A 104 27.09 -11.65 42.88
CA ASP A 104 28.27 -10.79 43.27
C ASP A 104 29.48 -11.05 42.32
N SER A 105 30.00 -10.13 41.48
CA SER A 105 30.85 -8.92 41.64
C SER A 105 32.38 -9.19 41.91
N ILE A 106 33.29 -9.08 40.89
CA ILE A 106 34.28 -8.00 40.53
C ILE A 106 35.61 -8.02 41.40
N PRO A 107 36.85 -7.51 41.04
CA PRO A 107 37.40 -6.75 39.87
C PRO A 107 38.81 -7.17 39.31
N LEU A 108 39.24 -6.61 38.16
CA LEU A 108 40.34 -5.62 38.03
C LEU A 108 40.59 -5.18 36.57
N ALA A 109 40.71 -3.87 36.36
CA ALA A 109 41.25 -3.16 35.18
C ALA A 109 42.56 -2.42 35.61
N PRO A 110 43.15 -1.43 34.89
CA PRO A 110 43.07 -1.00 33.48
C PRO A 110 44.45 -0.68 32.83
N ALA A 111 44.51 -0.28 31.56
CA ALA A 111 45.50 0.69 31.06
C ALA A 111 45.08 1.34 29.72
N ALA A 112 45.10 2.68 29.71
CA ALA A 112 45.10 3.62 28.60
C ALA A 112 46.12 4.73 28.98
N PRO A 113 46.26 5.89 28.29
CA PRO A 113 46.37 6.22 26.86
C PRO A 113 47.64 7.09 26.60
N THR A 114 47.93 7.50 25.36
CA THR A 114 48.61 8.81 25.13
C THR A 114 48.44 9.35 23.70
N ALA A 115 47.95 10.59 23.61
CA ALA A 115 48.23 11.57 22.55
C ALA A 115 49.15 12.66 23.13
N PRO A 116 49.88 13.46 22.31
CA PRO A 116 49.43 14.83 21.97
C PRO A 116 49.81 15.26 20.52
N ARG A 117 49.01 16.02 19.77
CA ARG A 117 48.69 17.47 19.77
C ARG A 117 49.76 18.41 19.13
N ARG A 118 49.41 18.92 17.93
CA ARG A 118 49.59 20.26 17.31
C ARG A 118 50.98 20.92 17.22
N THR A 119 51.32 21.40 16.00
CA THR A 119 51.58 22.83 15.68
C THR A 119 51.55 23.12 14.17
N ARG A 120 51.39 24.41 13.85
CA ARG A 120 51.01 25.07 12.59
C ARG A 120 52.18 25.95 12.09
N THR A 121 52.11 26.44 10.84
CA THR A 121 52.99 27.43 10.13
C THR A 121 54.28 26.86 9.52
N GLY A 122 54.81 27.25 8.36
CA GLY A 122 54.46 28.19 7.28
C GLY A 122 55.68 28.34 6.33
N LEU A 123 55.44 28.77 5.08
CA LEU A 123 56.36 29.42 4.10
C LEU A 123 57.38 28.58 3.29
N SER A 124 57.37 28.83 1.96
CA SER A 124 58.34 28.44 0.91
C SER A 124 59.72 29.13 1.06
N PRO A 125 60.78 28.77 0.29
CA PRO A 125 60.95 29.21 -1.12
C PRO A 125 61.69 28.26 -2.11
N GLU A 126 61.38 28.50 -3.39
CA GLU A 126 62.16 28.41 -4.66
C GLU A 126 63.50 27.65 -4.76
N HIS A 127 63.66 26.85 -5.84
CA HIS A 127 64.60 27.14 -6.95
C HIS A 127 64.27 26.33 -8.23
N THR A 128 64.33 27.04 -9.36
CA THR A 128 64.05 26.68 -10.78
C THR A 128 65.36 26.92 -11.58
N PRO A 129 65.54 26.75 -12.92
CA PRO A 129 65.19 25.75 -13.97
C PRO A 129 66.48 25.21 -14.70
N PRO A 130 66.44 24.55 -15.90
CA PRO A 130 66.29 25.26 -17.18
C PRO A 130 65.36 24.58 -18.23
N ALA A 131 64.90 25.40 -19.18
CA ALA A 131 64.09 25.10 -20.36
C ALA A 131 64.97 24.73 -21.60
N PRO A 132 64.48 24.80 -22.86
CA PRO A 132 63.47 23.96 -23.55
C PRO A 132 64.04 23.34 -24.86
N ARG A 133 63.34 22.39 -25.52
CA ARG A 133 63.45 22.17 -26.99
C ARG A 133 62.33 21.28 -27.60
N ARG A 134 61.56 21.94 -28.47
CA ARG A 134 60.84 21.57 -29.73
C ARG A 134 60.17 20.18 -29.98
N PRO A 135 59.01 20.17 -30.68
CA PRO A 135 58.26 18.96 -31.08
C PRO A 135 58.57 18.47 -32.51
N VAL A 136 58.32 17.18 -32.79
CA VAL A 136 58.29 16.55 -34.13
C VAL A 136 57.31 15.33 -34.12
N PRO A 137 56.84 14.76 -35.25
CA PRO A 137 55.54 15.00 -35.88
C PRO A 137 54.62 13.75 -35.98
N VAL A 138 53.34 13.97 -36.31
CA VAL A 138 52.30 12.93 -36.52
C VAL A 138 52.21 12.51 -37.99
N PRO A 139 52.06 11.21 -38.34
CA PRO A 139 51.86 10.73 -39.72
C PRO A 139 50.38 10.74 -40.18
N PRO A 140 50.11 10.78 -41.50
CA PRO A 140 48.77 11.04 -42.06
C PRO A 140 47.92 9.79 -42.28
N ALA A 141 46.60 9.98 -42.32
CA ALA A 141 45.56 8.97 -42.55
C ALA A 141 45.36 8.64 -44.05
N PRO A 142 44.99 7.39 -44.41
CA PRO A 142 44.64 6.99 -45.78
C PRO A 142 43.15 7.22 -46.09
N GLY A 143 42.88 7.68 -47.33
CA GLY A 143 41.56 8.03 -47.85
C GLY A 143 40.71 6.86 -48.40
N PRO A 144 39.49 7.15 -48.89
CA PRO A 144 38.47 6.14 -49.20
C PRO A 144 38.57 5.62 -50.64
N PRO A 145 38.15 4.37 -50.92
CA PRO A 145 37.97 3.86 -52.27
C PRO A 145 36.55 4.09 -52.86
N THR A 146 36.53 4.24 -54.18
CA THR A 146 35.45 4.57 -55.13
C THR A 146 34.52 3.39 -55.51
N PRO A 147 33.34 3.63 -56.13
CA PRO A 147 32.28 2.62 -56.38
C PRO A 147 32.21 2.06 -57.82
N VAL A 148 31.69 0.83 -58.00
CA VAL A 148 31.25 0.21 -59.28
C VAL A 148 30.22 -0.93 -58.98
N PRO A 149 29.42 -1.43 -59.96
CA PRO A 149 28.08 -1.00 -60.43
C PRO A 149 26.92 -1.97 -60.04
N PRO A 150 25.62 -1.64 -60.28
CA PRO A 150 24.50 -2.56 -60.08
C PRO A 150 23.98 -3.18 -61.39
N ALA A 151 23.46 -4.41 -61.33
CA ALA A 151 22.51 -5.00 -62.30
C ALA A 151 21.87 -6.29 -61.73
N PRO A 152 20.67 -6.73 -62.16
CA PRO A 152 19.50 -5.99 -62.66
C PRO A 152 18.20 -6.30 -61.86
N GLU A 153 17.25 -5.39 -61.93
CA GLU A 153 15.88 -5.53 -61.41
C GLU A 153 15.00 -6.39 -62.32
N GLN A 154 14.12 -7.21 -61.72
CA GLN A 154 12.87 -7.67 -62.31
C GLN A 154 11.72 -7.47 -61.31
N SER A 155 11.02 -6.36 -61.53
CA SER A 155 9.57 -6.22 -61.64
C SER A 155 8.65 -6.87 -60.60
N THR A 156 8.06 -6.03 -59.74
CA THR A 156 6.70 -6.25 -59.19
C THR A 156 5.96 -4.90 -59.22
N PRO A 157 4.69 -4.83 -59.69
CA PRO A 157 3.95 -3.60 -60.00
C PRO A 157 3.31 -2.94 -58.75
N PRO A 158 2.72 -1.73 -58.88
CA PRO A 158 2.76 -0.69 -57.84
C PRO A 158 1.56 -0.73 -56.89
N LEU A 159 1.79 -0.26 -55.65
CA LEU A 159 0.75 0.32 -54.81
C LEU A 159 1.09 1.80 -54.59
N GLU A 160 0.05 2.61 -54.72
CA GLU A 160 0.03 4.08 -54.74
C GLU A 160 0.63 4.76 -53.49
N PRO A 161 1.05 6.03 -53.62
CA PRO A 161 1.73 6.75 -52.55
C PRO A 161 0.76 7.21 -51.46
N VAL A 162 0.91 6.65 -50.25
CA VAL A 162 0.47 7.33 -49.03
C VAL A 162 1.46 8.47 -48.76
N ARG A 163 0.97 9.69 -48.92
CA ARG A 163 1.65 10.92 -48.52
C ARG A 163 1.90 10.92 -47.01
N ASP A 164 3.06 11.49 -46.67
CA ASP A 164 3.57 11.74 -45.33
C ASP A 164 2.52 12.10 -44.28
N SER A 165 2.59 11.44 -43.13
CA SER A 165 2.03 11.94 -41.88
C SER A 165 3.11 11.86 -40.80
N GLN A 166 3.58 13.03 -40.40
CA GLN A 166 4.45 13.30 -39.27
C GLN A 166 3.90 12.70 -37.96
N PRO A 167 4.76 12.48 -36.94
CA PRO A 167 4.34 11.96 -35.64
C PRO A 167 3.35 12.92 -34.96
N LEU A 168 2.14 12.43 -34.68
CA LEU A 168 1.17 13.14 -33.84
C LEU A 168 1.65 13.15 -32.39
N ALA A 169 1.83 14.37 -31.88
CA ALA A 169 1.87 14.66 -30.46
C ALA A 169 0.55 14.21 -29.79
N ALA A 170 0.66 13.64 -28.59
CA ALA A 170 -0.49 13.33 -27.74
C ALA A 170 -1.14 14.63 -27.26
N THR A 171 -2.27 14.99 -27.87
CA THR A 171 -3.13 16.10 -27.44
C THR A 171 -4.09 15.61 -26.36
N VAL A 172 -4.05 16.28 -25.20
CA VAL A 172 -5.01 16.15 -24.10
C VAL A 172 -6.43 16.51 -24.59
N PRO A 173 -7.49 15.75 -24.25
CA PRO A 173 -8.86 16.16 -24.60
C PRO A 173 -9.30 17.36 -23.74
N PRO A 174 -9.93 18.40 -24.31
CA PRO A 174 -10.50 19.50 -23.54
C PRO A 174 -11.82 19.09 -22.85
N PRO A 175 -12.21 19.78 -21.76
CA PRO A 175 -13.48 19.54 -21.08
C PRO A 175 -14.68 19.95 -21.95
N PRO A 176 -15.88 19.41 -21.72
CA PRO A 176 -17.07 19.79 -22.47
C PRO A 176 -17.47 21.24 -22.15
N SER A 177 -17.37 22.11 -23.15
CA SER A 177 -17.84 23.50 -23.09
C SER A 177 -19.37 23.56 -23.20
N ALA A 178 -19.99 24.17 -22.21
CA ALA A 178 -21.38 24.64 -22.23
C ALA A 178 -21.61 25.68 -23.35
N PRO A 179 -22.84 25.83 -23.86
CA PRO A 179 -23.13 26.76 -24.94
C PRO A 179 -23.08 28.22 -24.46
N SER A 180 -22.34 29.06 -25.18
CA SER A 180 -22.42 30.52 -25.07
C SER A 180 -23.62 31.06 -25.84
N PRO A 181 -24.38 32.03 -25.31
CA PRO A 181 -25.13 32.96 -26.15
C PRO A 181 -24.50 34.37 -26.11
N SER A 182 -24.28 34.90 -27.31
CA SER A 182 -23.95 36.29 -27.60
C SER A 182 -25.04 37.25 -27.10
N ALA A 183 -24.62 38.40 -26.60
CA ALA A 183 -25.46 39.55 -26.29
C ALA A 183 -25.65 40.45 -27.53
N SER A 184 -26.89 40.88 -27.80
CA SER A 184 -27.30 42.20 -28.35
C SER A 184 -28.83 42.26 -28.52
N PRO A 185 -29.46 43.46 -28.51
CA PRO A 185 -30.44 43.89 -27.51
C PRO A 185 -31.90 43.79 -28.02
N LEU A 186 -32.88 43.87 -27.11
CA LEU A 186 -34.07 44.74 -27.21
C LEU A 186 -35.06 44.47 -26.06
N SER A 187 -35.51 45.58 -25.46
CA SER A 187 -36.89 45.87 -25.06
C SER A 187 -37.59 45.03 -23.96
N THR A 188 -37.70 45.69 -22.82
CA THR A 188 -38.73 45.56 -21.77
C THR A 188 -40.16 45.45 -22.31
N PRO A 189 -40.97 44.57 -21.72
CA PRO A 189 -42.38 44.85 -21.47
C PRO A 189 -42.67 44.90 -19.97
N SER A 190 -43.39 45.95 -19.58
CA SER A 190 -44.02 46.12 -18.27
C SER A 190 -45.24 45.21 -18.15
N THR A 191 -45.38 44.48 -17.03
CA THR A 191 -46.69 44.13 -16.45
C THR A 191 -46.58 44.00 -14.92
N SER A 192 -47.61 44.48 -14.25
CA SER A 192 -47.66 44.98 -12.88
C SER A 192 -48.12 43.95 -11.83
N ALA A 193 -47.81 44.27 -10.56
CA ALA A 193 -48.50 43.90 -9.30
C ALA A 193 -48.35 42.44 -8.79
N PRO A 194 -48.42 42.17 -7.45
CA PRO A 194 -49.10 42.94 -6.42
C PRO A 194 -48.28 43.31 -5.16
N THR A 195 -48.70 44.44 -4.59
CA THR A 195 -48.42 44.97 -3.26
C THR A 195 -48.72 43.94 -2.16
N PRO A 196 -47.82 43.69 -1.20
CA PRO A 196 -48.18 42.96 0.01
C PRO A 196 -49.07 43.84 0.90
N SER A 197 -50.29 43.35 1.07
CA SER A 197 -51.36 43.91 1.87
C SER A 197 -50.98 44.16 3.33
N ALA A 198 -51.54 45.25 3.85
CA ALA A 198 -51.53 45.62 5.25
C ALA A 198 -52.00 44.46 6.15
N PRO A 199 -51.37 44.26 7.32
CA PRO A 199 -51.91 43.39 8.35
C PRO A 199 -53.25 43.97 8.89
N PRO A 200 -54.19 43.08 9.25
CA PRO A 200 -55.58 43.42 9.56
C PRO A 200 -55.72 44.27 10.83
N PRO A 201 -56.80 45.08 10.94
CA PRO A 201 -57.05 45.92 12.10
C PRO A 201 -57.24 45.05 13.35
N ALA A 202 -56.47 45.34 14.39
CA ALA A 202 -56.71 44.78 15.71
C ALA A 202 -58.11 45.19 16.17
N ALA A 203 -58.93 44.17 16.44
CA ALA A 203 -60.25 44.29 17.05
C ALA A 203 -60.18 45.11 18.35
N PRO A 204 -61.24 45.87 18.66
CA PRO A 204 -61.22 46.90 19.69
C PRO A 204 -60.91 46.27 21.06
N PRO A 205 -60.00 46.85 21.87
CA PRO A 205 -59.98 46.52 23.28
C PRO A 205 -61.35 46.93 23.85
N ALA A 206 -62.00 45.93 24.41
CA ALA A 206 -63.24 46.02 25.14
C ALA A 206 -63.21 47.21 26.11
N ALA A 207 -64.37 47.85 26.26
CA ALA A 207 -64.63 48.82 27.32
C ALA A 207 -64.02 48.31 28.63
N VAL A 208 -62.97 49.00 29.09
CA VAL A 208 -62.60 48.88 30.49
C VAL A 208 -63.74 49.58 31.24
N PRO A 209 -64.36 48.89 32.20
CA PRO A 209 -65.52 49.38 32.92
C PRO A 209 -65.18 50.72 33.57
N GLU A 210 -66.18 51.59 33.77
CA GLU A 210 -66.10 52.50 34.91
C GLU A 210 -65.63 51.66 36.10
N PRO A 211 -64.55 52.05 36.80
CA PRO A 211 -64.45 51.62 38.17
C PRO A 211 -65.61 52.31 38.87
N ALA A 212 -66.70 51.54 38.97
CA ALA A 212 -67.72 51.65 39.97
C ALA A 212 -67.05 52.12 41.26
N GLY A 213 -67.70 53.05 41.94
CA GLY A 213 -67.37 53.41 43.31
C GLY A 213 -67.17 52.14 44.13
N GLY A 214 -65.90 51.77 44.28
CA GLY A 214 -65.42 50.93 45.34
C GLY A 214 -65.14 51.90 46.44
N ASP A 215 -66.01 51.86 47.43
CA ASP A 215 -65.98 52.58 48.70
C ASP A 215 -64.65 52.27 49.42
N SER A 216 -63.53 52.81 48.94
CA SER A 216 -62.33 52.91 49.75
C SER A 216 -62.70 53.97 50.77
N GLY A 217 -63.01 53.56 52.00
CA GLY A 217 -63.32 54.45 53.14
C GLY A 217 -62.19 55.43 53.50
N LEU A 218 -61.25 55.65 52.59
CA LEU A 218 -60.20 56.65 52.63
C LEU A 218 -60.77 58.02 52.24
N PRO A 219 -60.37 59.09 52.94
CA PRO A 219 -60.74 60.45 52.57
C PRO A 219 -60.25 60.78 51.15
N GLY A 220 -61.09 61.46 50.35
CA GLY A 220 -60.68 61.96 49.04
C GLY A 220 -59.46 62.89 49.15
N PRO A 221 -58.64 63.05 48.09
CA PRO A 221 -57.39 63.80 48.15
C PRO A 221 -57.55 65.21 48.70
N GLU A 222 -58.68 65.87 48.43
CA GLU A 222 -58.99 67.23 48.90
C GLU A 222 -59.44 67.31 50.38
N ALA A 223 -59.89 66.20 50.96
CA ALA A 223 -60.40 66.16 52.34
C ALA A 223 -59.30 66.14 53.41
N LEU A 224 -58.05 65.89 53.01
CA LEU A 224 -56.90 65.84 53.92
C LEU A 224 -56.34 67.23 54.23
N SER A 225 -55.94 67.46 55.49
CA SER A 225 -55.36 68.73 55.96
C SER A 225 -54.17 69.20 55.11
N ASN A 226 -54.04 70.52 54.95
CA ASN A 226 -52.93 71.18 54.26
C ASN A 226 -51.79 71.62 55.19
N ASP A 227 -52.04 71.62 56.50
CA ASP A 227 -51.19 72.28 57.49
C ASP A 227 -50.03 71.38 57.89
N VAL A 228 -49.00 71.35 57.05
CA VAL A 228 -47.79 70.57 57.28
C VAL A 228 -47.10 71.03 58.55
N ASP A 229 -46.74 70.08 59.40
CA ASP A 229 -45.80 70.33 60.49
C ASP A 229 -44.40 70.57 59.90
N GLN A 230 -44.02 71.85 59.86
CA GLN A 230 -42.76 72.33 59.31
C GLN A 230 -41.52 71.87 60.09
N TRP A 231 -41.69 71.27 61.27
CA TRP A 231 -40.58 70.80 62.11
C TRP A 231 -40.34 69.29 62.02
N SER A 232 -41.18 68.52 61.31
CA SER A 232 -41.10 67.06 61.23
C SER A 232 -40.93 66.51 59.81
N THR A 233 -40.04 67.08 58.98
CA THR A 233 -39.76 66.58 57.63
C THR A 233 -38.88 65.32 57.62
N ARG A 234 -39.18 64.35 56.73
CA ARG A 234 -38.33 63.18 56.46
C ARG A 234 -37.61 63.35 55.13
N ASP A 235 -36.31 63.09 55.11
CA ASP A 235 -35.47 63.21 53.90
C ASP A 235 -35.42 61.89 53.10
N HIS A 236 -36.60 61.34 52.76
CA HIS A 236 -36.68 60.16 51.89
C HIS A 236 -36.79 60.57 50.42
N ARG A 237 -36.27 59.73 49.53
CA ARG A 237 -36.40 59.92 48.08
C ARG A 237 -37.49 59.05 47.48
N VAL A 238 -38.25 59.63 46.56
CA VAL A 238 -39.17 58.86 45.70
C VAL A 238 -38.36 58.22 44.58
N SER A 239 -38.50 56.90 44.44
CA SER A 239 -37.94 56.14 43.33
C SER A 239 -38.96 56.07 42.20
N PHE A 240 -38.51 56.34 40.98
CA PHE A 240 -39.35 56.33 39.78
C PHE A 240 -38.92 55.18 38.87
N ARG A 241 -39.89 54.42 38.37
CA ARG A 241 -39.71 53.41 37.34
C ARG A 241 -40.76 53.62 36.26
N ARG A 242 -40.34 53.95 35.05
CA ARG A 242 -41.26 54.06 33.91
C ARG A 242 -41.68 52.65 33.48
N VAL A 243 -42.98 52.42 33.34
CA VAL A 243 -43.54 51.13 32.92
C VAL A 243 -43.81 51.14 31.42
N ASP A 244 -44.40 52.22 30.93
CA ASP A 244 -44.63 52.52 29.51
C ASP A 244 -44.68 54.05 29.29
N ASP A 245 -45.09 54.50 28.09
CA ASP A 245 -45.17 55.93 27.78
C ASP A 245 -46.30 56.68 28.51
N ALA A 246 -47.25 55.95 29.10
CA ALA A 246 -48.43 56.51 29.76
C ALA A 246 -48.38 56.39 31.29
N THR A 247 -47.46 55.60 31.86
CA THR A 247 -47.46 55.26 33.30
C THR A 247 -46.06 55.25 33.92
N VAL A 248 -45.93 55.90 35.08
CA VAL A 248 -44.72 55.88 35.91
C VAL A 248 -45.06 55.31 37.28
N ASP A 249 -44.43 54.20 37.65
CA ASP A 249 -44.49 53.67 39.00
C ASP A 249 -43.58 54.49 39.91
N VAL A 250 -44.13 54.86 41.06
CA VAL A 250 -43.45 55.56 42.14
C VAL A 250 -43.46 54.72 43.40
N SER A 251 -42.34 54.72 44.12
CA SER A 251 -42.22 54.04 45.40
C SER A 251 -41.38 54.85 46.36
N TRP A 252 -41.68 54.74 47.64
CA TRP A 252 -40.97 55.41 48.73
C TRP A 252 -40.85 54.45 49.93
N PRO A 253 -39.96 54.73 50.89
CA PRO A 253 -39.91 53.95 52.13
C PRO A 253 -41.25 53.99 52.85
N ALA A 254 -41.72 52.87 53.38
CA ALA A 254 -42.94 52.86 54.19
C ALA A 254 -42.70 53.54 55.54
N LEU A 255 -43.71 54.27 56.03
CA LEU A 255 -43.80 54.75 57.39
C LEU A 255 -44.16 53.59 58.33
N ASP A 256 -43.30 53.35 59.31
CA ASP A 256 -43.55 52.39 60.39
C ASP A 256 -44.23 53.09 61.57
N ALA A 257 -45.55 52.89 61.70
CA ALA A 257 -46.39 53.45 62.77
C ALA A 257 -47.36 52.36 63.27
N PRO A 258 -46.93 51.50 64.21
CA PRO A 258 -47.71 50.34 64.64
C PRO A 258 -48.94 50.75 65.45
N GLY A 259 -50.13 50.42 64.95
CA GLY A 259 -51.41 50.70 65.61
C GLY A 259 -52.15 51.94 65.09
N GLU A 260 -51.51 52.73 64.20
CA GLU A 260 -52.11 53.89 63.55
C GLU A 260 -52.52 53.56 62.10
N ALA A 261 -53.61 54.16 61.62
CA ALA A 261 -53.96 54.18 60.22
C ALA A 261 -53.03 55.16 59.48
N VAL A 262 -52.32 54.67 58.45
CA VAL A 262 -51.38 55.47 57.65
C VAL A 262 -51.86 55.58 56.21
N VAL A 263 -51.92 56.82 55.71
CA VAL A 263 -52.15 57.10 54.29
C VAL A 263 -51.13 58.09 53.75
N TYR A 264 -50.78 57.92 52.48
CA TYR A 264 -49.87 58.79 51.74
C TYR A 264 -50.66 59.59 50.70
N LEU A 265 -50.52 60.91 50.74
CA LEU A 265 -50.98 61.81 49.69
C LEU A 265 -49.84 62.14 48.76
N LEU A 266 -49.98 61.80 47.48
CA LEU A 266 -49.02 62.14 46.46
C LEU A 266 -49.43 63.46 45.83
N VAL A 267 -48.49 64.39 45.80
CA VAL A 267 -48.70 65.75 45.30
C VAL A 267 -47.66 66.00 44.24
N SER A 268 -48.12 66.29 43.03
CA SER A 268 -47.24 66.58 41.91
C SER A 268 -47.22 68.07 41.60
N SER A 269 -46.13 68.56 41.04
CA SER A 269 -46.04 69.95 40.60
C SER A 269 -45.25 70.08 39.30
N PRO A 270 -45.63 71.03 38.43
CA PRO A 270 -44.87 71.34 37.22
C PRO A 270 -43.62 72.20 37.48
N THR A 271 -43.56 72.93 38.60
CA THR A 271 -42.58 74.03 38.79
C THR A 271 -41.54 73.78 39.88
N GLY A 272 -41.75 72.83 40.79
CA GLY A 272 -40.80 72.49 41.84
C GLY A 272 -41.35 71.50 42.86
N ILE A 273 -40.50 70.96 43.74
CA ILE A 273 -40.91 70.00 44.79
C ILE A 273 -41.98 70.65 45.70
N PRO A 274 -43.21 70.10 45.78
CA PRO A 274 -44.24 70.63 46.65
C PRO A 274 -43.82 70.54 48.13
N SER A 275 -43.64 71.68 48.79
CA SER A 275 -43.29 71.71 50.21
C SER A 275 -44.50 71.49 51.13
N ARG A 276 -45.73 71.65 50.60
CA ARG A 276 -47.00 71.36 51.29
C ARG A 276 -48.03 70.76 50.33
N PRO A 277 -49.07 70.07 50.83
CA PRO A 277 -50.10 69.47 49.98
C PRO A 277 -50.85 70.43 49.06
N SER A 278 -50.96 71.70 49.44
CA SER A 278 -51.57 72.76 48.61
C SER A 278 -50.61 73.37 47.58
N ALA A 279 -49.31 73.07 47.65
CA ALA A 279 -48.29 73.64 46.77
C ALA A 279 -48.16 72.91 45.42
N GLY A 280 -49.05 71.95 45.15
CA GLY A 280 -49.10 71.18 43.91
C GLY A 280 -50.47 70.56 43.70
N HIS A 281 -50.61 69.80 42.62
CA HIS A 281 -51.80 69.03 42.30
C HIS A 281 -51.82 67.74 43.14
N ARG A 282 -52.85 67.58 43.97
CA ARG A 282 -53.08 66.36 44.75
C ARG A 282 -53.50 65.24 43.82
N VAL A 283 -52.63 64.26 43.60
CA VAL A 283 -52.83 63.23 42.57
C VAL A 283 -53.68 62.09 43.09
N LEU A 284 -53.27 61.48 44.21
CA LEU A 284 -53.94 60.32 44.78
C LEU A 284 -53.60 60.17 46.27
N VAL A 285 -54.48 59.48 46.98
CA VAL A 285 -54.25 59.00 48.34
C VAL A 285 -54.12 57.48 48.29
N THR A 286 -53.11 56.92 48.95
CA THR A 286 -52.87 55.48 48.98
C THR A 286 -52.36 55.03 50.35
N PRO A 287 -52.80 53.89 50.89
CA PRO A 287 -52.20 53.30 52.09
C PRO A 287 -50.90 52.54 51.77
N SER A 288 -50.62 52.27 50.49
CA SER A 288 -49.44 51.53 50.04
C SER A 288 -48.25 52.48 49.78
N PRO A 289 -47.00 52.11 50.15
CA PRO A 289 -45.79 52.92 49.94
C PRO A 289 -45.31 52.93 48.46
N ARG A 290 -46.23 52.67 47.54
CA ARG A 290 -46.05 52.68 46.09
C ARG A 290 -47.36 53.02 45.41
N ALA A 291 -47.28 53.66 44.26
CA ALA A 291 -48.41 53.99 43.40
C ALA A 291 -47.99 54.10 41.92
N SER A 292 -48.96 54.08 41.02
CA SER A 292 -48.75 54.31 39.58
C SER A 292 -49.34 55.65 39.20
N LEU A 293 -48.53 56.52 38.57
CA LEU A 293 -48.91 57.86 38.16
C LEU A 293 -49.07 57.94 36.64
N PRO A 294 -50.13 58.59 36.11
CA PRO A 294 -50.24 58.88 34.68
C PRO A 294 -49.11 59.79 34.20
N ALA A 295 -48.51 59.48 33.06
CA ALA A 295 -47.51 60.32 32.41
C ALA A 295 -48.13 61.69 32.11
N GLY A 296 -47.51 62.76 32.66
CA GLY A 296 -48.01 64.13 32.53
C GLY A 296 -48.45 64.79 33.84
N THR A 297 -48.40 64.10 34.99
CA THR A 297 -48.73 64.70 36.31
C THR A 297 -47.75 65.79 36.77
N GLY A 298 -46.65 66.02 36.05
CA GLY A 298 -45.59 66.97 36.42
C GLY A 298 -44.35 66.26 36.95
N PRO A 299 -43.13 66.79 36.72
CA PRO A 299 -41.89 66.08 37.00
C PRO A 299 -41.55 66.01 38.49
N TYR A 300 -42.09 66.89 39.34
CA TYR A 300 -41.81 66.88 40.78
C TYR A 300 -42.94 66.21 41.54
N VAL A 301 -42.62 65.23 42.38
CA VAL A 301 -43.58 64.53 43.23
C VAL A 301 -43.12 64.59 44.68
N SER A 302 -44.01 65.02 45.57
CA SER A 302 -43.86 64.89 47.01
C SER A 302 -44.92 63.97 47.57
N VAL A 303 -44.53 63.16 48.54
CA VAL A 303 -45.37 62.24 49.28
C VAL A 303 -45.52 62.82 50.67
N PHE A 304 -46.75 63.07 51.10
CA PHE A 304 -47.07 63.47 52.46
C PHE A 304 -47.71 62.30 53.19
N SER A 305 -47.20 61.95 54.37
CA SER A 305 -47.79 60.89 55.20
C SER A 305 -48.71 61.49 56.25
N TYR A 306 -49.89 60.90 56.41
CA TYR A 306 -50.86 61.15 57.48
C TYR A 306 -50.96 59.87 58.30
N ALA A 307 -50.84 59.99 59.62
CA ALA A 307 -50.93 58.87 60.55
C ALA A 307 -51.84 59.27 61.72
N ALA A 308 -52.85 58.46 62.03
CA ALA A 308 -53.82 58.73 63.08
C ALA A 308 -54.28 57.42 63.75
N ASP A 309 -54.80 57.48 64.98
CA ASP A 309 -55.30 56.30 65.70
C ASP A 309 -56.51 55.63 65.01
N ASP A 310 -57.29 56.39 64.21
CA ASP A 310 -58.42 55.88 63.41
C ASP A 310 -58.56 56.62 62.06
N ASP A 311 -59.29 56.02 61.12
CA ASP A 311 -59.48 56.55 59.76
C ASP A 311 -60.24 57.88 59.72
N ALA A 312 -61.12 58.15 60.70
CA ALA A 312 -61.94 59.36 60.73
C ALA A 312 -61.10 60.59 61.11
N ALA A 313 -60.10 60.40 61.97
CA ALA A 313 -59.18 61.44 62.43
C ALA A 313 -58.19 61.90 61.34
N LEU A 314 -57.93 61.09 60.30
CA LEU A 314 -56.96 61.37 59.23
C LEU A 314 -57.16 62.72 58.53
N THR A 315 -58.40 63.21 58.40
CA THR A 315 -58.71 64.49 57.74
C THR A 315 -58.24 65.72 58.55
N SER A 316 -58.07 65.55 59.86
CA SER A 316 -57.72 66.63 60.79
C SER A 316 -56.28 66.60 61.31
N VAL A 317 -55.51 65.54 60.99
CA VAL A 317 -54.10 65.41 61.38
C VAL A 317 -53.19 66.25 60.47
N GLN A 318 -52.15 66.84 61.06
CA GLN A 318 -51.13 67.56 60.32
C GLN A 318 -50.24 66.60 59.52
N PRO A 319 -50.12 66.77 58.18
CA PRO A 319 -49.24 65.93 57.37
C PRO A 319 -47.77 66.17 57.65
N VAL A 320 -46.99 65.11 57.44
CA VAL A 320 -45.52 65.15 57.39
C VAL A 320 -45.05 65.02 55.94
N HIS A 321 -44.13 65.88 55.50
CA HIS A 321 -43.43 65.69 54.22
C HIS A 321 -42.55 64.43 54.34
N HIS A 322 -42.96 63.36 53.65
CA HIS A 322 -42.43 62.02 53.86
C HIS A 322 -41.32 61.67 52.87
N ALA A 323 -41.53 61.96 51.59
CA ALA A 323 -40.54 61.73 50.54
C ALA A 323 -40.71 62.74 49.41
N ALA A 324 -39.64 63.07 48.70
CA ALA A 324 -39.73 63.84 47.47
C ALA A 324 -38.81 63.30 46.39
N GLY A 325 -39.16 63.56 45.13
CA GLY A 325 -38.30 63.21 44.02
C GLY A 325 -38.74 63.85 42.71
N ARG A 326 -37.88 63.73 41.70
CA ARG A 326 -38.15 64.19 40.34
C ARG A 326 -38.07 63.04 39.35
N VAL A 327 -39.07 62.90 38.48
CA VAL A 327 -39.01 62.04 37.30
C VAL A 327 -38.03 62.65 36.30
N VAL A 328 -36.99 61.90 35.94
CA VAL A 328 -36.02 62.29 34.92
C VAL A 328 -36.40 61.62 33.59
N PRO A 329 -36.71 62.37 32.52
CA PRO A 329 -37.14 61.78 31.25
C PRO A 329 -35.99 61.09 30.52
N GLU A 330 -36.24 59.90 29.97
CA GLU A 330 -35.30 59.15 29.14
C GLU A 330 -35.17 59.73 27.73
N VAL A 331 -34.10 59.38 27.00
CA VAL A 331 -33.97 59.72 25.58
C VAL A 331 -35.04 59.01 24.73
N ALA A 332 -35.52 59.66 23.67
CA ALA A 332 -36.50 59.06 22.75
C ALA A 332 -35.85 58.62 21.43
N GLY A 333 -36.36 57.53 20.84
CA GLY A 333 -35.95 57.09 19.50
C GLY A 333 -34.49 56.65 19.38
N LEU A 334 -33.95 55.95 20.39
CA LEU A 334 -32.60 55.41 20.36
C LEU A 334 -32.41 54.47 19.15
N ARG A 335 -31.41 54.76 18.30
CA ARG A 335 -30.98 53.92 17.19
C ARG A 335 -29.49 53.62 17.30
N VAL A 336 -29.14 52.36 17.10
CA VAL A 336 -27.74 51.90 17.07
C VAL A 336 -27.38 51.48 15.65
N SER A 337 -26.34 52.11 15.10
CA SER A 337 -25.75 51.78 13.81
C SER A 337 -24.34 51.25 14.04
N VAL A 338 -24.08 50.03 13.58
CA VAL A 338 -22.80 49.35 13.79
C VAL A 338 -21.97 49.39 12.50
N HIS A 339 -20.73 49.86 12.64
CA HIS A 339 -19.72 49.87 11.58
C HIS A 339 -18.49 49.05 12.01
N PRO A 340 -17.62 48.61 11.09
CA PRO A 340 -16.42 47.80 11.42
C PRO A 340 -15.43 48.50 12.37
N ASP A 341 -15.44 49.83 12.43
CA ASP A 341 -14.52 50.67 13.18
C ASP A 341 -15.22 51.57 14.22
N ALA A 342 -16.55 51.56 14.29
CA ALA A 342 -17.29 52.40 15.22
C ALA A 342 -18.71 51.91 15.49
N VAL A 343 -19.23 52.24 16.69
CA VAL A 343 -20.66 52.18 16.98
C VAL A 343 -21.20 53.61 17.08
N VAL A 344 -22.28 53.89 16.34
CA VAL A 344 -22.95 55.18 16.38
C VAL A 344 -24.32 55.00 17.03
N LEU A 345 -24.50 55.63 18.19
CA LEU A 345 -25.77 55.70 18.89
C LEU A 345 -26.40 57.07 18.62
N SER A 346 -27.66 57.12 18.23
CA SER A 346 -28.39 58.37 17.97
C SER A 346 -29.74 58.38 18.66
N TRP A 347 -30.19 59.53 19.12
CA TRP A 347 -31.41 59.68 19.91
C TRP A 347 -31.95 61.13 19.85
N THR A 348 -33.14 61.34 20.40
CA THR A 348 -33.75 62.66 20.63
C THR A 348 -33.71 62.99 22.12
N ALA A 349 -33.00 64.07 22.51
CA ALA A 349 -32.94 64.52 23.90
C ALA A 349 -34.24 65.24 24.34
N PRO A 350 -34.82 64.89 25.49
CA PRO A 350 -35.94 65.62 26.08
C PRO A 350 -35.62 67.08 26.41
N GLN A 351 -36.64 67.94 26.46
CA GLN A 351 -36.47 69.34 26.86
C GLN A 351 -36.03 69.46 28.33
N GLY A 352 -35.07 70.35 28.60
CA GLY A 352 -34.55 70.62 29.95
C GLY A 352 -33.39 69.72 30.40
N VAL A 353 -32.96 68.76 29.57
CA VAL A 353 -31.78 67.91 29.85
C VAL A 353 -30.52 68.76 29.82
N SER A 354 -29.69 68.66 30.87
CA SER A 354 -28.40 69.35 30.93
C SER A 354 -27.30 68.63 30.14
N ARG A 355 -27.32 67.28 30.12
CA ARG A 355 -26.39 66.45 29.35
C ARG A 355 -26.99 65.06 29.11
N VAL A 356 -26.69 64.43 27.98
CA VAL A 356 -26.92 62.99 27.77
C VAL A 356 -25.58 62.27 27.95
N ARG A 357 -25.56 61.20 28.74
CA ARG A 357 -24.36 60.39 29.01
C ARG A 357 -24.52 59.00 28.40
N VAL A 358 -23.44 58.43 27.92
CA VAL A 358 -23.44 57.08 27.34
C VAL A 358 -22.38 56.25 28.06
N LEU A 359 -22.78 55.12 28.61
CA LEU A 359 -21.89 54.12 29.18
C LEU A 359 -21.68 53.00 28.17
N ARG A 360 -20.49 52.41 28.15
CA ARG A 360 -20.13 51.23 27.35
C ARG A 360 -19.50 50.16 28.24
N SER A 361 -19.90 48.90 28.10
CA SER A 361 -19.23 47.79 28.79
C SER A 361 -17.78 47.59 28.32
N ARG A 362 -17.05 46.74 29.05
CA ARG A 362 -15.83 46.13 28.52
C ARG A 362 -16.18 45.08 27.47
N PRO A 363 -15.26 44.74 26.55
CA PRO A 363 -15.53 43.77 25.49
C PRO A 363 -16.05 42.44 26.07
N ASP A 364 -17.18 41.95 25.56
CA ASP A 364 -17.85 40.71 25.95
C ASP A 364 -18.33 40.63 27.42
N GLU A 365 -18.28 41.73 28.16
CA GLU A 365 -18.79 41.86 29.52
C GLU A 365 -20.14 42.61 29.55
N ALA A 366 -20.96 42.34 30.57
CA ALA A 366 -22.21 43.06 30.80
C ALA A 366 -21.97 44.42 31.47
N LEU A 367 -22.86 45.39 31.24
CA LEU A 367 -22.82 46.69 31.90
C LEU A 367 -23.18 46.58 33.40
N PRO A 368 -22.42 47.21 34.32
CA PRO A 368 -22.79 47.29 35.73
C PRO A 368 -24.14 47.98 35.96
N PRO A 369 -24.89 47.64 37.03
CA PRO A 369 -26.20 48.24 37.31
C PRO A 369 -26.12 49.69 37.82
N LEU A 370 -25.03 50.07 38.49
CA LEU A 370 -24.79 51.44 38.96
C LEU A 370 -24.00 52.24 37.92
N PHE A 371 -24.17 53.57 37.93
CA PHE A 371 -23.39 54.46 37.09
C PHE A 371 -21.90 54.40 37.46
N ASP A 372 -21.05 54.10 36.48
CA ASP A 372 -19.59 54.10 36.60
C ASP A 372 -18.99 55.11 35.60
N ALA A 373 -18.40 56.18 36.13
CA ALA A 373 -17.78 57.22 35.31
C ALA A 373 -16.59 56.70 34.48
N GLY A 374 -15.97 55.58 34.87
CA GLY A 374 -14.88 54.94 34.12
C GLY A 374 -15.33 54.23 32.84
N LEU A 375 -16.65 54.04 32.66
CA LEU A 375 -17.25 53.39 31.49
C LEU A 375 -17.95 54.39 30.56
N GLU A 376 -17.91 55.69 30.89
CA GLU A 376 -18.54 56.74 30.09
C GLU A 376 -17.73 57.06 28.83
N ILE A 377 -18.41 57.14 27.69
CA ILE A 377 -17.86 57.58 26.42
C ILE A 377 -18.34 59.00 26.08
N GLU A 378 -17.60 59.68 25.21
CA GLU A 378 -17.95 61.04 24.80
C GLU A 378 -19.26 61.05 23.98
N SER A 379 -20.17 61.95 24.35
CA SER A 379 -21.50 62.07 23.78
C SER A 379 -21.86 63.53 23.53
N THR A 380 -22.61 63.75 22.45
CA THR A 380 -23.28 65.03 22.17
C THR A 380 -24.74 64.98 22.65
N PRO A 381 -25.50 66.07 22.61
CA PRO A 381 -26.92 66.04 22.96
C PRO A 381 -27.79 65.09 22.11
N ALA A 382 -27.36 64.71 20.90
CA ALA A 382 -28.17 63.93 19.95
C ALA A 382 -27.55 62.59 19.53
N PHE A 383 -26.25 62.39 19.70
CA PHE A 383 -25.58 61.14 19.33
C PHE A 383 -24.25 60.94 20.07
N ALA A 384 -23.78 59.69 20.10
CA ALA A 384 -22.42 59.30 20.49
C ALA A 384 -21.79 58.43 19.40
N ARG A 385 -20.49 58.61 19.18
CA ARG A 385 -19.70 57.78 18.27
C ARG A 385 -18.57 57.15 19.05
N ASP A 386 -18.65 55.84 19.25
CA ASP A 386 -17.62 55.06 19.90
C ASP A 386 -16.66 54.49 18.85
N THR A 387 -15.45 55.03 18.78
CA THR A 387 -14.37 54.53 17.91
C THR A 387 -13.41 53.60 18.64
N ALA A 388 -13.58 53.42 19.95
CA ALA A 388 -12.72 52.57 20.77
C ALA A 388 -13.31 51.15 20.90
N VAL A 389 -13.87 50.65 19.79
CA VAL A 389 -14.47 49.32 19.66
C VAL A 389 -13.53 48.38 18.93
N LEU A 390 -13.53 47.10 19.31
CA LEU A 390 -12.71 46.07 18.70
C LEU A 390 -13.54 45.21 17.75
N PRO A 391 -13.07 44.96 16.51
CA PRO A 391 -13.75 44.06 15.57
C PRO A 391 -14.00 42.68 16.18
N GLY A 392 -15.22 42.13 15.99
CA GLY A 392 -15.61 40.81 16.46
C GLY A 392 -15.99 40.73 17.94
N ARG A 393 -15.93 41.85 18.68
CA ARG A 393 -16.33 41.92 20.09
C ARG A 393 -17.76 42.44 20.26
N ARG A 394 -18.37 42.05 21.37
CA ARG A 394 -19.71 42.46 21.79
C ARG A 394 -19.62 43.55 22.86
N TYR A 395 -20.46 44.57 22.75
CA TYR A 395 -20.54 45.68 23.68
C TYR A 395 -21.99 45.97 24.04
N GLU A 396 -22.22 46.26 25.32
CA GLU A 396 -23.48 46.79 25.80
C GLU A 396 -23.31 48.30 26.04
N TYR A 397 -24.32 49.08 25.66
CA TYR A 397 -24.38 50.52 25.83
C TYR A 397 -25.59 50.90 26.68
N ARG A 398 -25.45 51.88 27.58
CA ARG A 398 -26.57 52.48 28.32
C ARG A 398 -26.58 53.99 28.15
N VAL A 399 -27.67 54.53 27.60
CA VAL A 399 -27.84 55.98 27.35
C VAL A 399 -28.71 56.60 28.43
N LEU A 400 -28.14 57.52 29.21
CA LEU A 400 -28.72 58.16 30.38
C LEU A 400 -28.92 59.65 30.15
N THR A 401 -29.96 60.25 30.71
CA THR A 401 -30.10 61.72 30.74
C THR A 401 -29.73 62.28 32.10
N GLN A 402 -29.09 63.45 32.10
CA GLN A 402 -28.69 64.19 33.28
C GLN A 402 -29.44 65.52 33.37
N PHE A 403 -30.02 65.80 34.52
CA PHE A 403 -30.62 67.09 34.85
C PHE A 403 -29.90 67.71 36.05
N ALA A 404 -29.55 68.99 35.94
CA ALA A 404 -28.89 69.75 37.00
C ALA A 404 -29.83 70.87 37.47
N GLU A 405 -30.18 70.86 38.75
CA GLU A 405 -31.09 71.83 39.35
C GLU A 405 -30.67 72.12 40.80
N GLY A 406 -30.55 73.40 41.17
CA GLY A 406 -30.18 73.80 42.53
C GLY A 406 -28.86 73.24 43.06
N GLY A 407 -27.90 72.92 42.17
CA GLY A 407 -26.61 72.30 42.54
C GLY A 407 -26.65 70.78 42.70
N THR A 408 -27.81 70.14 42.55
CA THR A 408 -27.97 68.68 42.65
C THR A 408 -28.17 68.08 41.26
N THR A 409 -27.51 66.95 40.98
CA THR A 409 -27.62 66.24 39.70
C THR A 409 -28.50 65.01 39.84
N HIS A 410 -29.42 64.83 38.90
CA HIS A 410 -30.29 63.66 38.79
C HIS A 410 -30.04 62.94 37.46
N LEU A 411 -29.89 61.62 37.52
CA LEU A 411 -29.72 60.74 36.37
C LEU A 411 -30.99 59.92 36.15
N SER A 412 -31.28 59.60 34.88
CA SER A 412 -32.32 58.64 34.51
C SER A 412 -31.85 57.19 34.73
N GLN A 413 -32.73 56.20 34.51
CA GLN A 413 -32.38 54.77 34.56
C GLN A 413 -31.58 54.35 33.33
N GLY A 414 -31.85 55.01 32.20
CA GLY A 414 -31.16 54.84 30.94
C GLY A 414 -31.76 53.72 30.08
N ILE A 415 -31.55 53.83 28.77
CA ILE A 415 -31.96 52.82 27.78
C ILE A 415 -30.74 52.02 27.34
N GLU A 416 -30.83 50.70 27.43
CA GLU A 416 -29.77 49.79 27.03
C GLU A 416 -29.87 49.36 25.56
N ALA A 417 -28.73 49.16 24.92
CA ALA A 417 -28.62 48.61 23.58
C ALA A 417 -27.36 47.76 23.43
N GLU A 418 -27.42 46.73 22.60
CA GLU A 418 -26.31 45.82 22.34
C GLU A 418 -25.77 46.01 20.92
N ALA A 419 -24.44 45.96 20.75
CA ALA A 419 -23.79 46.00 19.45
C ALA A 419 -22.67 44.96 19.35
N THR A 420 -22.61 44.24 18.23
CA THR A 420 -21.50 43.32 17.90
C THR A 420 -20.78 43.85 16.67
N ILE A 421 -19.47 44.13 16.80
CA ILE A 421 -18.70 44.76 15.71
C ILE A 421 -18.42 43.73 14.61
N PRO A 422 -18.76 44.00 13.34
CA PRO A 422 -18.49 43.08 12.24
C PRO A 422 -17.00 42.93 12.01
N ALA A 423 -16.52 41.69 11.93
CA ALA A 423 -15.13 41.36 11.62
C ALA A 423 -15.08 40.18 10.65
N THR A 424 -14.33 40.34 9.56
CA THR A 424 -14.12 39.29 8.57
C THR A 424 -12.75 38.65 8.81
N PRO A 425 -12.67 37.34 9.10
CA PRO A 425 -11.38 36.66 9.27
C PRO A 425 -10.58 36.66 7.97
N GLN A 426 -9.26 36.82 8.08
CA GLN A 426 -8.34 36.69 6.94
C GLN A 426 -7.77 35.27 6.88
N PRO A 427 -7.78 34.61 5.71
CA PRO A 427 -7.17 33.29 5.56
C PRO A 427 -5.64 33.43 5.65
N VAL A 428 -5.02 32.53 6.42
CA VAL A 428 -3.57 32.36 6.44
C VAL A 428 -3.15 31.71 5.11
N THR A 429 -2.34 32.40 4.30
CA THR A 429 -1.92 31.91 2.98
C THR A 429 -0.47 31.44 2.92
N ASP A 430 0.31 31.71 3.97
CA ASP A 430 1.75 31.50 4.06
C ASP A 430 2.15 30.43 5.08
N LEU A 431 1.24 29.48 5.38
CA LEU A 431 1.55 28.35 6.25
C LEU A 431 2.68 27.51 5.63
N THR A 432 3.78 27.39 6.37
CA THR A 432 4.91 26.53 6.05
C THR A 432 4.95 25.35 7.00
N ALA A 433 5.35 24.20 6.48
CA ALA A 433 5.51 22.97 7.25
C ALA A 433 6.89 22.39 6.96
N THR A 434 7.71 22.24 7.99
CA THR A 434 9.09 21.72 7.89
C THR A 434 9.20 20.44 8.70
N VAL A 435 9.87 19.44 8.14
CA VAL A 435 10.11 18.15 8.82
C VAL A 435 11.47 18.20 9.49
N ALA A 436 11.52 17.82 10.76
CA ALA A 436 12.73 17.66 11.55
C ALA A 436 12.83 16.23 12.10
N GLY A 437 14.05 15.75 12.31
CA GLY A 437 14.34 14.40 12.81
C GLY A 437 14.38 13.33 11.72
N GLU A 438 14.74 12.11 12.12
CA GLU A 438 14.75 10.94 11.24
C GLU A 438 13.34 10.44 10.95
N SER A 439 13.12 9.78 9.81
CA SER A 439 11.78 9.31 9.37
C SER A 439 10.97 8.54 10.41
N ALA A 440 11.62 7.75 11.28
CA ALA A 440 10.95 6.97 12.33
C ALA A 440 10.47 7.82 13.53
N MET A 441 11.07 8.99 13.76
CA MET A 441 10.74 9.92 14.83
C MET A 441 10.47 11.32 14.28
N ALA A 442 9.98 11.41 13.05
CA ALA A 442 9.80 12.65 12.35
C ALA A 442 8.84 13.56 13.13
N ARG A 443 9.18 14.84 13.14
CA ARG A 443 8.37 15.90 13.75
C ARG A 443 8.13 16.99 12.74
N VAL A 444 6.91 17.50 12.70
CA VAL A 444 6.55 18.61 11.83
C VAL A 444 6.52 19.88 12.66
N GLU A 445 7.27 20.88 12.22
CA GLU A 445 7.15 22.25 12.68
C GLU A 445 6.27 23.01 11.68
N LEU A 446 5.27 23.71 12.19
CA LEU A 446 4.40 24.58 11.41
C LEU A 446 4.67 26.03 11.75
N ARG A 447 4.70 26.92 10.76
CA ARG A 447 4.91 28.36 10.96
C ARG A 447 4.09 29.19 9.98
N TRP A 448 3.46 30.25 10.47
CA TRP A 448 2.62 31.15 9.66
C TRP A 448 2.60 32.59 10.23
N THR A 449 2.22 33.58 9.42
CA THR A 449 2.04 34.95 9.91
C THR A 449 0.79 35.06 10.78
N THR A 450 0.92 35.61 11.99
CA THR A 450 -0.21 35.77 12.93
C THR A 450 -1.21 36.79 12.37
N PRO A 451 -2.48 36.40 12.09
CA PRO A 451 -3.48 37.35 11.60
C PRO A 451 -3.75 38.45 12.61
N ALA A 452 -4.05 39.66 12.13
CA ALA A 452 -4.38 40.80 13.00
C ALA A 452 -5.67 40.58 13.82
N LEU A 453 -6.57 39.71 13.34
CA LEU A 453 -7.86 39.39 13.94
C LEU A 453 -8.12 37.88 13.88
N GLY A 454 -8.57 37.31 15.01
CA GLY A 454 -8.99 35.91 15.13
C GLY A 454 -7.94 34.98 15.72
N THR A 455 -8.37 33.75 16.00
CA THR A 455 -7.49 32.67 16.45
C THR A 455 -7.31 31.66 15.33
N VAL A 456 -6.07 31.28 15.03
CA VAL A 456 -5.79 30.26 14.03
C VAL A 456 -5.82 28.88 14.68
N VAL A 457 -6.63 27.99 14.14
CA VAL A 457 -6.63 26.55 14.45
C VAL A 457 -6.15 25.81 13.22
N VAL A 458 -5.16 24.95 13.38
CA VAL A 458 -4.66 24.11 12.29
C VAL A 458 -5.31 22.74 12.39
N TYR A 459 -5.89 22.27 11.29
CA TYR A 459 -6.48 20.94 11.18
C TYR A 459 -5.56 20.02 10.38
N GLN A 460 -5.56 18.72 10.67
CA GLN A 460 -4.75 17.72 9.99
C GLN A 460 -5.62 16.63 9.32
N THR A 461 -5.23 16.26 8.10
CA THR A 461 -5.81 15.15 7.32
C THR A 461 -4.73 14.31 6.65
N ASP A 462 -5.07 13.10 6.23
CA ASP A 462 -4.12 12.18 5.56
C ASP A 462 -3.71 12.66 4.15
N ASP A 463 -4.59 13.41 3.48
CA ASP A 463 -4.31 14.00 2.17
C ASP A 463 -4.89 15.42 2.06
N LYS A 464 -4.50 16.14 1.02
CA LYS A 464 -4.94 17.50 0.77
C LYS A 464 -6.47 17.54 0.58
N PRO A 465 -7.22 18.22 1.49
CA PRO A 465 -8.66 18.27 1.38
C PRO A 465 -9.07 19.01 0.09
N GLN A 466 -9.93 18.38 -0.71
CA GLN A 466 -10.48 18.96 -1.94
C GLN A 466 -11.84 19.58 -1.66
N HIS A 467 -11.87 20.84 -1.23
CA HIS A 467 -13.11 21.56 -0.99
C HIS A 467 -13.06 23.00 -1.53
N PRO A 468 -14.20 23.58 -1.95
CA PRO A 468 -14.25 24.94 -2.53
C PRO A 468 -14.08 26.06 -1.49
N ALA A 469 -13.98 25.73 -0.20
CA ALA A 469 -13.86 26.69 0.89
C ALA A 469 -12.46 27.32 1.03
N THR A 470 -11.44 26.75 0.39
CA THR A 470 -10.06 27.26 0.46
C THR A 470 -9.97 28.69 -0.08
N GLY A 471 -9.41 29.60 0.72
CA GLY A 471 -9.33 31.03 0.45
C GLY A 471 -10.64 31.80 0.64
N ARG A 472 -11.69 31.17 1.19
CA ARG A 472 -13.00 31.79 1.42
C ARG A 472 -13.33 31.88 2.90
N VAL A 473 -14.24 32.79 3.22
CA VAL A 473 -14.88 32.91 4.54
C VAL A 473 -16.19 32.14 4.52
N ILE A 474 -16.37 31.28 5.52
CA ILE A 474 -17.55 30.42 5.73
C ILE A 474 -18.05 30.58 7.17
N SER A 475 -19.27 30.11 7.47
CA SER A 475 -19.73 30.06 8.86
C SER A 475 -19.15 28.86 9.62
N ARG A 476 -19.19 28.90 10.95
CA ARG A 476 -18.69 27.81 11.80
C ARG A 476 -19.48 26.50 11.60
N GLY A 477 -20.80 26.60 11.46
CA GLY A 477 -21.62 25.42 11.12
C GLY A 477 -21.31 24.83 9.74
N GLN A 478 -20.83 25.64 8.78
CA GLN A 478 -20.33 25.12 7.50
C GLN A 478 -18.95 24.48 7.63
N LEU A 479 -18.07 25.02 8.47
CA LEU A 479 -16.76 24.45 8.79
C LEU A 479 -16.91 23.05 9.41
N ASP A 480 -17.82 22.88 10.37
CA ASP A 480 -18.07 21.61 11.06
C ASP A 480 -18.58 20.51 10.11
N ALA A 481 -19.17 20.90 8.98
CA ALA A 481 -19.63 19.99 7.93
C ALA A 481 -18.55 19.66 6.88
N LEU A 482 -17.39 20.33 6.89
CA LEU A 482 -16.30 20.06 5.95
C LEU A 482 -15.43 18.89 6.44
N PRO A 483 -14.97 18.00 5.53
CA PRO A 483 -14.02 16.95 5.86
C PRO A 483 -12.60 17.54 5.98
N ILE A 484 -12.40 18.46 6.92
CA ILE A 484 -11.13 19.17 7.15
C ILE A 484 -10.24 18.50 8.21
N GLY A 485 -10.71 17.38 8.78
CA GLY A 485 -9.95 16.55 9.72
C GLY A 485 -10.05 17.00 11.17
N ASP A 486 -9.11 16.53 11.99
CA ASP A 486 -9.05 16.84 13.41
C ASP A 486 -8.12 18.03 13.68
N PRO A 487 -8.41 18.87 14.70
CA PRO A 487 -7.49 19.94 15.09
C PRO A 487 -6.19 19.36 15.66
N VAL A 488 -5.07 19.97 15.29
CA VAL A 488 -3.76 19.70 15.88
C VAL A 488 -3.80 20.08 17.36
N SER A 489 -3.45 19.13 18.23
CA SER A 489 -3.58 19.26 19.69
C SER A 489 -2.45 20.08 20.34
N GLU A 490 -1.33 20.20 19.63
CA GLU A 490 -0.11 20.84 20.08
C GLU A 490 -0.31 22.36 20.24
N PRO A 491 0.25 22.97 21.28
CA PRO A 491 0.04 24.38 21.57
C PRO A 491 0.68 25.28 20.51
N VAL A 492 -0.06 26.32 20.11
CA VAL A 492 0.46 27.42 19.28
C VAL A 492 1.31 28.33 20.15
N LEU A 493 2.55 28.58 19.73
CA LEU A 493 3.51 29.48 20.37
C LEU A 493 3.70 30.74 19.53
N ALA A 494 3.91 31.88 20.19
CA ALA A 494 4.24 33.13 19.54
C ALA A 494 5.72 33.17 19.13
N ASP A 495 6.00 33.62 17.91
CA ASP A 495 7.34 33.79 17.34
C ASP A 495 7.44 35.15 16.63
N GLY A 496 7.57 36.22 17.42
CA GLY A 496 7.56 37.60 16.92
C GLY A 496 6.22 37.93 16.21
N PRO A 497 6.23 38.36 14.93
CA PRO A 497 5.00 38.58 14.16
C PRO A 497 4.35 37.28 13.63
N ALA A 498 5.02 36.13 13.80
CA ALA A 498 4.55 34.83 13.37
C ALA A 498 4.02 34.00 14.56
N SER A 499 3.28 32.95 14.24
CA SER A 499 2.88 31.88 15.15
C SER A 499 3.49 30.58 14.66
N MET A 500 3.79 29.67 15.59
CA MET A 500 4.36 28.38 15.26
C MET A 500 3.83 27.25 16.15
N ILE A 501 3.85 26.03 15.62
CA ILE A 501 3.72 24.78 16.38
C ILE A 501 5.04 24.03 16.22
N PRO A 502 5.87 23.89 17.27
CA PRO A 502 7.27 23.50 17.12
C PRO A 502 7.50 22.01 16.87
N SER A 503 6.55 21.14 17.25
CA SER A 503 6.82 19.70 17.28
C SER A 503 5.53 18.88 17.28
N ILE A 504 4.97 18.66 16.09
CA ILE A 504 3.87 17.72 15.87
C ILE A 504 4.46 16.34 15.58
N PRO A 505 4.15 15.30 16.38
CA PRO A 505 4.63 13.93 16.12
C PRO A 505 4.07 13.40 14.80
N PHE A 506 4.96 12.92 13.92
CA PHE A 506 4.59 12.27 12.67
C PHE A 506 4.98 10.79 12.74
N ARG A 507 3.97 9.91 12.80
CA ARG A 507 4.18 8.46 12.75
C ARG A 507 3.88 7.95 11.35
N GLN A 508 4.87 7.36 10.69
CA GLN A 508 4.68 6.77 9.35
C GLN A 508 3.66 5.63 9.33
N ALA A 509 3.44 4.95 10.46
CA ALA A 509 2.42 3.91 10.58
C ALA A 509 0.99 4.44 10.37
N ASP A 510 0.76 5.73 10.66
CA ASP A 510 -0.54 6.39 10.48
C ASP A 510 -0.72 6.93 9.05
N GLY A 511 0.34 6.89 8.22
CA GLY A 511 0.36 7.44 6.87
C GLY A 511 1.68 8.12 6.55
N ALA A 512 2.06 8.13 5.27
CA ALA A 512 3.31 8.77 4.80
C ALA A 512 3.13 10.24 4.41
N ARG A 513 1.89 10.71 4.34
CA ARG A 513 1.51 12.07 3.99
C ARG A 513 0.58 12.62 5.07
N ARG A 514 0.73 13.91 5.37
CA ARG A 514 -0.28 14.69 6.08
C ARG A 514 -0.44 16.07 5.44
N ALA A 515 -1.67 16.57 5.42
CA ALA A 515 -1.99 17.92 5.04
C ALA A 515 -2.43 18.72 6.27
N TYR A 516 -1.87 19.91 6.44
CA TYR A 516 -2.18 20.83 7.54
C TYR A 516 -2.92 22.04 6.97
N THR A 517 -4.17 22.24 7.38
CA THR A 517 -5.03 23.31 6.88
C THR A 517 -5.25 24.36 7.96
N PRO A 518 -4.77 25.61 7.77
CA PRO A 518 -4.97 26.66 8.76
C PRO A 518 -6.36 27.28 8.61
N VAL A 519 -7.07 27.47 9.72
CA VAL A 519 -8.39 28.10 9.76
C VAL A 519 -8.38 29.25 10.76
N THR A 520 -8.64 30.46 10.30
CA THR A 520 -8.75 31.65 11.15
C THR A 520 -10.20 31.79 11.62
N LEU A 521 -10.42 31.75 12.94
CA LEU A 521 -11.74 31.84 13.57
C LEU A 521 -11.96 33.24 14.17
N VAL A 522 -13.08 33.88 13.81
CA VAL A 522 -13.55 35.16 14.38
C VAL A 522 -15.06 35.08 14.58
N GLY A 523 -15.52 35.00 15.83
CA GLY A 523 -16.95 34.83 16.15
C GLY A 523 -17.52 33.55 15.55
N ASP A 524 -18.55 33.69 14.70
CA ASP A 524 -19.18 32.59 13.95
C ASP A 524 -18.63 32.43 12.52
N GLN A 525 -17.58 33.19 12.16
CA GLN A 525 -16.94 33.10 10.84
C GLN A 525 -15.60 32.38 10.92
N ALA A 526 -15.29 31.63 9.86
CA ALA A 526 -14.05 30.91 9.67
C ALA A 526 -13.48 31.21 8.28
N ALA A 527 -12.19 31.57 8.18
CA ALA A 527 -11.47 31.67 6.91
C ALA A 527 -10.53 30.49 6.75
N VAL A 528 -10.74 29.68 5.70
CA VAL A 528 -9.93 28.47 5.46
C VAL A 528 -8.76 28.83 4.53
N GLY A 529 -7.52 28.63 4.98
CA GLY A 529 -6.32 28.82 4.17
C GLY A 529 -5.97 27.59 3.32
N PRO A 530 -5.01 27.73 2.37
CA PRO A 530 -4.45 26.59 1.65
C PRO A 530 -3.73 25.62 2.60
N ALA A 531 -3.90 24.31 2.34
CA ALA A 531 -3.23 23.28 3.12
C ALA A 531 -1.75 23.14 2.73
N ALA A 532 -0.87 23.08 3.73
CA ALA A 532 0.53 22.70 3.58
C ALA A 532 0.65 21.17 3.65
N VAL A 533 1.25 20.54 2.64
CA VAL A 533 1.38 19.08 2.55
C VAL A 533 2.80 18.67 2.91
N VAL A 534 2.91 17.68 3.79
CA VAL A 534 4.18 17.09 4.23
C VAL A 534 4.19 15.62 3.87
N ASP A 535 5.23 15.19 3.17
CA ASP A 535 5.52 13.79 2.88
C ASP A 535 6.74 13.34 3.72
N VAL A 536 6.59 12.30 4.55
CA VAL A 536 7.70 11.69 5.31
C VAL A 536 7.91 10.27 4.80
N LEU A 537 8.93 10.09 3.98
CA LEU A 537 9.20 8.83 3.30
C LEU A 537 10.03 7.87 4.15
N GLY A 538 9.74 6.57 4.06
CA GLY A 538 10.52 5.51 4.69
C GLY A 538 11.85 5.26 3.97
N GLN A 539 12.77 4.57 4.65
CA GLN A 539 14.00 4.07 4.05
C GLN A 539 13.73 2.73 3.33
N PRO A 540 14.33 2.46 2.15
CA PRO A 540 14.33 1.12 1.57
C PRO A 540 14.93 0.10 2.55
N ARG A 541 14.29 -1.07 2.70
CA ARG A 541 14.73 -2.15 3.61
C ARG A 541 15.08 -3.40 2.81
N ASP A 542 15.77 -4.35 3.45
CA ASP A 542 16.11 -5.67 2.91
C ASP A 542 16.75 -5.62 1.51
N VAL A 543 17.66 -4.66 1.31
CA VAL A 543 18.26 -4.40 0.01
C VAL A 543 19.20 -5.55 -0.37
N THR A 544 18.92 -6.20 -1.50
CA THR A 544 19.69 -7.33 -2.01
C THR A 544 20.08 -7.12 -3.48
N VAL A 545 21.32 -7.46 -3.81
CA VAL A 545 21.83 -7.43 -5.19
C VAL A 545 22.22 -8.84 -5.59
N THR A 546 21.53 -9.41 -6.57
CA THR A 546 21.81 -10.74 -7.10
C THR A 546 22.52 -10.64 -8.45
N GLU A 547 23.72 -11.24 -8.55
CA GLU A 547 24.45 -11.37 -9.82
C GLU A 547 23.77 -12.40 -10.73
N ARG A 548 23.38 -11.99 -11.94
CA ARG A 548 22.80 -12.84 -12.99
C ARG A 548 23.73 -12.92 -14.20
N VAL A 549 25.02 -13.12 -13.93
CA VAL A 549 26.14 -13.26 -14.90
C VAL A 549 26.38 -12.03 -15.76
N GLY A 550 25.43 -11.67 -16.63
CA GLY A 550 25.53 -10.51 -17.52
C GLY A 550 24.98 -9.22 -16.90
N TRP A 551 24.08 -9.33 -15.93
CA TRP A 551 23.34 -8.23 -15.33
C TRP A 551 23.10 -8.48 -13.84
N GLN A 552 22.67 -7.45 -13.10
CA GLN A 552 22.35 -7.54 -11.68
C GLN A 552 20.88 -7.25 -11.41
N LEU A 553 20.26 -8.05 -10.54
CA LEU A 553 18.91 -7.82 -10.05
C LEU A 553 18.99 -7.19 -8.67
N LEU A 554 18.59 -5.93 -8.56
CA LEU A 554 18.44 -5.22 -7.30
C LEU A 554 16.99 -5.37 -6.80
N ARG A 555 16.84 -5.88 -5.58
CA ARG A 555 15.55 -6.04 -4.89
C ARG A 555 15.60 -5.39 -3.52
N PHE A 556 14.48 -4.88 -3.05
CA PHE A 556 14.34 -4.22 -1.77
C PHE A 556 12.87 -4.15 -1.38
N ALA A 557 12.60 -4.08 -0.07
CA ALA A 557 11.28 -3.76 0.43
C ALA A 557 10.94 -2.30 0.08
N TRP A 558 9.79 -2.10 -0.56
CA TRP A 558 9.39 -0.79 -1.06
C TRP A 558 9.25 0.23 0.08
N PRO A 559 9.90 1.41 0.01
CA PRO A 559 9.82 2.39 1.08
C PRO A 559 8.42 3.00 1.21
N VAL A 560 7.94 3.10 2.45
CA VAL A 560 6.62 3.65 2.78
C VAL A 560 6.49 5.08 2.24
N GLY A 561 5.41 5.35 1.52
CA GLY A 561 5.07 6.67 0.95
C GLY A 561 5.76 7.04 -0.36
N ALA A 562 6.74 6.26 -0.82
CA ALA A 562 7.47 6.58 -2.02
C ALA A 562 6.67 6.19 -3.28
N ALA A 563 6.61 7.10 -4.25
CA ALA A 563 6.08 6.78 -5.58
C ALA A 563 7.16 6.18 -6.50
N PHE A 564 8.42 6.54 -6.24
CA PHE A 564 9.59 6.08 -6.98
C PHE A 564 10.72 5.70 -6.02
N VAL A 565 11.65 4.88 -6.49
CA VAL A 565 12.96 4.71 -5.86
C VAL A 565 14.03 5.14 -6.83
N GLU A 566 14.97 5.94 -6.34
CA GLU A 566 16.16 6.37 -7.06
C GLU A 566 17.37 5.59 -6.57
N VAL A 567 18.16 5.10 -7.52
CA VAL A 567 19.38 4.34 -7.28
C VAL A 567 20.54 5.08 -7.92
N GLU A 568 21.42 5.61 -7.07
CA GLU A 568 22.66 6.28 -7.46
C GLU A 568 23.85 5.36 -7.16
N ARG A 569 24.86 5.38 -8.02
CA ARG A 569 26.09 4.61 -7.79
C ARG A 569 27.10 5.47 -7.02
N GLY A 570 27.91 4.84 -6.21
CA GLY A 570 29.02 5.45 -5.48
C GLY A 570 30.25 4.57 -5.48
N GLY A 571 31.43 5.17 -5.29
CA GLY A 571 32.61 4.39 -4.90
C GLY A 571 32.37 3.78 -3.52
N ILE A 572 32.95 2.61 -3.23
CA ILE A 572 32.77 1.94 -1.94
C ILE A 572 33.23 2.88 -0.81
N GLY A 573 32.30 3.26 0.07
CA GLY A 573 32.52 4.23 1.16
C GLY A 573 32.64 5.70 0.73
N ALA A 574 32.51 6.02 -0.55
CA ALA A 574 32.76 7.37 -1.11
C ALA A 574 31.47 8.18 -1.37
N GLY A 575 30.29 7.65 -1.06
CA GLY A 575 29.00 8.27 -1.38
C GLY A 575 28.69 8.28 -2.89
N PRO A 576 27.55 8.87 -3.31
CA PRO A 576 27.18 8.94 -4.72
C PRO A 576 28.23 9.65 -5.58
N ASP A 577 28.61 9.05 -6.71
CA ASP A 577 29.68 9.51 -7.61
C ASP A 577 29.20 10.55 -8.65
N GLY A 578 27.92 10.95 -8.59
CA GLY A 578 27.29 11.86 -9.53
C GLY A 578 26.77 11.20 -10.82
N THR A 579 26.80 9.86 -10.91
CA THR A 579 26.09 9.14 -11.97
C THR A 579 24.59 9.44 -11.97
N PRO A 580 23.94 9.57 -13.14
CA PRO A 580 22.50 9.76 -13.21
C PRO A 580 21.76 8.64 -12.49
N ALA A 581 20.91 9.02 -11.53
CA ALA A 581 20.11 8.06 -10.78
C ALA A 581 19.20 7.25 -11.72
N VAL A 582 19.20 5.93 -11.55
CA VAL A 582 18.18 5.08 -12.16
C VAL A 582 16.93 5.19 -11.30
N ARG A 583 15.81 5.59 -11.91
CA ARG A 583 14.52 5.73 -11.23
C ARG A 583 13.58 4.61 -11.66
N ILE A 584 12.93 3.97 -10.69
CA ILE A 584 11.90 2.95 -10.92
C ILE A 584 10.62 3.31 -10.15
N SER A 585 9.46 3.08 -10.76
CA SER A 585 8.15 3.20 -10.09
C SER A 585 7.79 1.91 -9.35
N GLN A 586 6.91 1.96 -8.35
CA GLN A 586 6.46 0.74 -7.65
C GLN A 586 5.83 -0.26 -8.62
N GLN A 587 4.99 0.25 -9.52
CA GLN A 587 4.32 -0.56 -10.53
C GLN A 587 5.33 -1.27 -11.45
N ASP A 588 6.40 -0.59 -11.88
CA ASP A 588 7.44 -1.19 -12.71
C ASP A 588 8.28 -2.20 -11.93
N TYR A 589 8.59 -1.90 -10.67
CA TYR A 589 9.31 -2.81 -9.78
C TYR A 589 8.53 -4.12 -9.59
N ASP A 590 7.23 -4.05 -9.28
CA ASP A 590 6.35 -5.21 -9.10
C ASP A 590 6.16 -5.99 -10.40
N ARG A 591 6.08 -5.27 -11.53
CA ARG A 591 5.94 -5.85 -12.87
C ARG A 591 7.18 -6.64 -13.28
N LEU A 592 8.37 -6.09 -13.04
CA LEU A 592 9.65 -6.69 -13.44
C LEU A 592 10.23 -7.63 -12.37
N GLY A 593 9.68 -7.60 -11.14
CA GLY A 593 10.14 -8.36 -9.99
C GLY A 593 11.44 -7.84 -9.38
N GLY A 594 11.77 -6.57 -9.62
CA GLY A 594 13.00 -5.91 -9.18
C GLY A 594 13.53 -4.92 -10.21
N LEU A 595 14.64 -4.26 -9.88
CA LEU A 595 15.37 -3.37 -10.78
C LEU A 595 16.55 -4.10 -11.44
N ARG A 596 16.52 -4.23 -12.77
CA ARG A 596 17.62 -4.77 -13.56
C ARG A 596 18.66 -3.68 -13.84
N LEU A 597 19.92 -3.96 -13.47
CA LEU A 597 21.09 -3.11 -13.70
C LEU A 597 22.06 -3.83 -14.64
N GLU A 598 22.51 -3.17 -15.70
CA GLU A 598 23.30 -3.83 -16.78
C GLU A 598 24.78 -3.42 -16.81
N GLN A 599 25.24 -2.55 -15.89
CA GLN A 599 26.54 -1.87 -15.99
C GLN A 599 27.21 -1.58 -14.63
N LEU A 600 27.06 -2.47 -13.65
CA LEU A 600 27.81 -2.28 -12.41
C LEU A 600 29.31 -2.52 -12.62
N PRO A 601 30.20 -1.67 -12.04
CA PRO A 601 31.64 -1.83 -12.17
C PRO A 601 32.12 -3.20 -11.69
N VAL A 602 33.03 -3.81 -12.45
CA VAL A 602 33.61 -5.12 -12.12
C VAL A 602 34.41 -5.09 -10.81
N GLU A 603 34.94 -3.91 -10.44
CA GLU A 603 35.65 -3.70 -9.17
C GLU A 603 34.72 -3.52 -7.96
N GLY A 604 33.41 -3.44 -8.19
CA GLY A 604 32.41 -3.19 -7.15
C GLY A 604 32.08 -1.71 -6.99
N CYS A 605 30.96 -1.45 -6.31
CA CYS A 605 30.45 -0.12 -6.03
C CYS A 605 29.43 -0.18 -4.90
N ASP A 606 29.16 0.97 -4.27
CA ASP A 606 27.99 1.14 -3.42
C ASP A 606 26.80 1.60 -4.27
N LEU A 607 25.61 1.05 -3.98
CA LEU A 607 24.35 1.53 -4.52
C LEU A 607 23.61 2.25 -3.41
N HIS A 608 23.29 3.52 -3.64
CA HIS A 608 22.55 4.39 -2.74
C HIS A 608 21.09 4.44 -3.21
N LEU A 609 20.18 3.89 -2.42
CA LEU A 609 18.77 3.81 -2.73
C LEU A 609 18.00 4.79 -1.85
N ARG A 610 17.15 5.63 -2.44
CA ARG A 610 16.23 6.50 -1.67
C ARG A 610 14.84 6.50 -2.28
N GLY A 611 13.82 6.47 -1.44
CA GLY A 611 12.45 6.71 -1.88
C GLY A 611 12.25 8.16 -2.29
N SER A 612 11.41 8.40 -3.29
CA SER A 612 11.03 9.75 -3.69
C SER A 612 9.56 9.84 -4.08
N VAL A 613 8.97 11.02 -3.85
CA VAL A 613 7.63 11.39 -4.30
C VAL A 613 7.67 12.81 -4.85
N ARG A 614 6.84 13.08 -5.85
CA ARG A 614 6.71 14.41 -6.43
C ARG A 614 5.39 15.03 -6.01
N SER A 615 5.43 16.19 -5.35
CA SER A 615 4.27 16.94 -4.87
C SER A 615 4.38 18.40 -5.33
N ALA A 616 3.31 18.94 -5.93
CA ALA A 616 3.24 20.31 -6.45
C ALA A 616 4.37 20.75 -7.43
N GLY A 617 5.13 19.80 -7.98
CA GLY A 617 6.29 20.08 -8.86
C GLY A 617 7.65 19.81 -8.21
N ASP A 618 7.69 19.79 -6.88
CA ASP A 618 8.89 19.56 -6.08
C ASP A 618 9.06 18.08 -5.71
N TRP A 619 10.30 17.67 -5.51
CA TRP A 619 10.65 16.32 -5.11
C TRP A 619 10.96 16.26 -3.63
N THR A 620 10.30 15.33 -2.94
CA THR A 620 10.63 14.94 -1.57
C THR A 620 11.38 13.61 -1.61
N PHE A 621 12.50 13.54 -0.88
CA PHE A 621 13.35 12.36 -0.81
C PHE A 621 13.38 11.80 0.61
N GLY A 622 13.33 10.48 0.73
CA GLY A 622 13.49 9.76 1.98
C GLY A 622 14.95 9.50 2.34
N PRO A 623 15.19 8.85 3.49
CA PRO A 623 16.52 8.38 3.87
C PRO A 623 17.11 7.42 2.84
N SER A 624 18.44 7.44 2.70
CA SER A 624 19.15 6.57 1.78
C SER A 624 19.55 5.26 2.46
N ALA A 625 19.26 4.12 1.83
CA ALA A 625 19.86 2.84 2.13
C ALA A 625 21.10 2.64 1.24
N VAL A 626 22.10 1.91 1.73
CA VAL A 626 23.30 1.59 0.95
C VAL A 626 23.48 0.08 0.91
N VAL A 627 23.72 -0.45 -0.28
CA VAL A 627 24.12 -1.85 -0.47
C VAL A 627 25.44 -1.88 -1.26
N THR A 628 26.41 -2.62 -0.75
CA THR A 628 27.70 -2.79 -1.43
C THR A 628 27.60 -3.94 -2.42
N TYR A 629 27.79 -3.64 -3.70
CA TYR A 629 28.06 -4.65 -4.71
C TYR A 629 29.56 -4.94 -4.72
N PRO A 630 30.01 -6.16 -4.36
CA PRO A 630 31.43 -6.47 -4.20
C PRO A 630 32.22 -6.54 -5.52
N GLY A 631 31.55 -6.30 -6.65
CA GLY A 631 32.11 -6.52 -7.98
C GLY A 631 32.02 -7.98 -8.40
N ARG A 632 32.58 -8.26 -9.57
CA ARG A 632 32.57 -9.61 -10.15
C ARG A 632 33.89 -9.95 -10.79
N TRP A 633 34.16 -11.25 -10.84
CA TRP A 633 35.23 -11.80 -11.64
C TRP A 633 34.63 -12.34 -12.94
N VAL A 634 35.14 -11.88 -14.08
CA VAL A 634 34.68 -12.33 -15.39
C VAL A 634 35.76 -13.19 -16.04
N LEU A 635 35.39 -14.45 -16.34
CA LEU A 635 36.17 -15.38 -17.15
C LEU A 635 35.49 -15.58 -18.50
N GLY A 636 36.13 -15.07 -19.55
CA GLY A 636 35.87 -15.52 -20.91
C GLY A 636 36.69 -16.76 -21.21
N TYR A 637 36.14 -17.70 -21.96
CA TYR A 637 36.91 -18.82 -22.50
C TYR A 637 36.54 -19.04 -23.97
N ARG A 638 37.46 -19.62 -24.73
CA ARG A 638 37.25 -20.08 -26.12
C ARG A 638 37.95 -21.40 -26.31
N ILE A 639 37.35 -22.26 -27.12
CA ILE A 639 37.95 -23.51 -27.55
C ILE A 639 38.18 -23.45 -29.06
N GLU A 640 39.43 -23.50 -29.47
CA GLU A 640 39.84 -23.44 -30.88
C GLU A 640 40.40 -24.79 -31.32
N ARG A 641 40.16 -25.19 -32.58
CA ARG A 641 40.75 -26.41 -33.14
C ARG A 641 42.15 -26.11 -33.66
N VAL A 642 43.12 -26.95 -33.31
CA VAL A 642 44.51 -26.79 -33.75
C VAL A 642 44.70 -27.47 -35.10
N GLY A 643 44.81 -26.66 -36.17
CA GLY A 643 45.03 -27.12 -37.55
C GLY A 643 43.80 -27.75 -38.22
N ARG A 644 43.83 -27.89 -39.56
CA ARG A 644 42.68 -28.43 -40.34
C ARG A 644 42.46 -29.94 -40.19
N ILE A 645 43.48 -30.69 -39.76
CA ILE A 645 43.48 -32.17 -39.73
C ILE A 645 43.57 -32.72 -38.29
N SER A 646 44.06 -31.93 -37.32
CA SER A 646 44.27 -32.41 -35.95
C SER A 646 42.98 -32.36 -35.11
N ARG A 647 42.79 -33.38 -34.26
CA ARG A 647 41.69 -33.44 -33.27
C ARG A 647 42.03 -32.71 -31.96
N ARG A 648 43.21 -32.09 -31.86
CA ARG A 648 43.61 -31.32 -30.67
C ARG A 648 42.84 -29.99 -30.63
N ARG A 649 42.42 -29.61 -29.44
CA ARG A 649 41.72 -28.35 -29.17
C ARG A 649 42.55 -27.54 -28.20
N GLN A 650 42.58 -26.23 -28.36
CA GLN A 650 43.25 -25.30 -27.45
C GLN A 650 42.21 -24.56 -26.63
N LEU A 651 42.44 -24.50 -25.32
CA LEU A 651 41.69 -23.66 -24.40
C LEU A 651 42.37 -22.30 -24.28
N LEU A 652 41.65 -21.25 -24.67
CA LEU A 652 42.03 -19.87 -24.45
C LEU A 652 41.16 -19.30 -23.33
N LEU A 653 41.77 -18.57 -22.41
CA LEU A 653 41.09 -17.86 -21.33
C LEU A 653 41.29 -16.35 -21.47
N TYR A 654 40.30 -15.60 -21.00
CA TYR A 654 40.25 -14.15 -20.96
C TYR A 654 39.74 -13.74 -19.59
N THR A 655 40.37 -12.74 -18.98
CA THR A 655 39.90 -12.17 -17.71
C THR A 655 39.80 -10.66 -17.83
N GLU A 656 38.81 -10.04 -17.19
CA GLU A 656 38.67 -8.57 -17.20
C GLU A 656 39.56 -7.87 -16.16
N ARG A 657 39.99 -8.58 -15.12
CA ARG A 657 40.93 -8.08 -14.12
C ARG A 657 41.85 -9.21 -13.64
N LYS A 658 42.93 -8.86 -12.95
CA LYS A 658 43.92 -9.83 -12.46
C LYS A 658 43.29 -10.83 -11.48
N TRP A 659 43.03 -12.04 -11.94
CA TRP A 659 42.33 -13.08 -11.17
C TRP A 659 43.29 -13.79 -10.18
N PRO A 660 42.82 -14.29 -9.00
CA PRO A 660 43.59 -15.18 -8.13
C PRO A 660 44.06 -16.44 -8.85
N ASP A 661 44.98 -17.18 -8.25
CA ASP A 661 45.40 -18.45 -8.82
C ASP A 661 44.21 -19.44 -8.85
N PHE A 662 43.77 -19.83 -10.03
CA PHE A 662 42.73 -20.83 -10.23
C PHE A 662 43.27 -21.97 -11.09
N GLN A 663 42.68 -23.16 -10.91
CA GLN A 663 42.93 -24.32 -11.76
C GLN A 663 41.72 -24.55 -12.65
N VAL A 664 41.95 -25.24 -13.76
CA VAL A 664 40.87 -25.66 -14.65
C VAL A 664 40.83 -27.18 -14.68
N ALA A 665 39.64 -27.76 -14.62
CA ALA A 665 39.45 -29.21 -14.74
C ALA A 665 38.42 -29.51 -15.82
N LEU A 666 38.75 -30.46 -16.69
CA LEU A 666 37.81 -31.08 -17.60
C LEU A 666 37.22 -32.31 -16.92
N VAL A 667 35.97 -32.23 -16.50
CA VAL A 667 35.28 -33.30 -15.77
C VAL A 667 34.41 -34.06 -16.74
N THR A 668 34.49 -35.39 -16.70
CA THR A 668 33.71 -36.26 -17.59
C THR A 668 32.92 -37.28 -16.79
N ARG A 669 31.68 -37.53 -17.21
CA ARG A 669 30.78 -38.54 -16.65
C ARG A 669 30.03 -39.24 -17.78
N GLN A 670 29.76 -40.53 -17.62
CA GLN A 670 29.02 -41.29 -18.64
C GLN A 670 27.50 -41.20 -18.48
N ASP A 671 27.01 -40.98 -17.26
CA ASP A 671 25.61 -41.12 -16.86
C ASP A 671 24.82 -39.80 -16.87
N ARG A 672 25.48 -38.68 -16.61
CA ARG A 672 24.86 -37.35 -16.50
C ARG A 672 25.87 -36.23 -16.72
N MET A 673 25.38 -35.01 -16.94
CA MET A 673 26.23 -33.82 -16.96
C MET A 673 26.90 -33.59 -15.59
N PRO A 674 28.22 -33.34 -15.54
CA PRO A 674 28.88 -32.90 -14.31
C PRO A 674 28.30 -31.58 -13.79
N LEU A 675 28.07 -31.47 -12.48
CA LEU A 675 27.50 -30.26 -11.86
C LEU A 675 28.55 -29.48 -11.06
N HIS A 676 29.55 -30.16 -10.54
CA HIS A 676 30.61 -29.58 -9.72
C HIS A 676 31.99 -29.98 -10.23
N GLY A 677 33.01 -29.16 -9.95
CA GLY A 677 34.40 -29.48 -10.25
C GLY A 677 34.76 -30.88 -9.75
N MET A 678 34.33 -31.26 -8.55
CA MET A 678 34.61 -32.55 -7.89
C MET A 678 33.74 -33.74 -8.34
N ASP A 679 32.90 -33.62 -9.38
CA ASP A 679 31.93 -34.67 -9.79
C ASP A 679 32.56 -35.89 -10.52
N TRP A 680 33.87 -36.08 -10.41
CA TRP A 680 34.63 -37.11 -11.13
C TRP A 680 34.48 -38.52 -10.56
N VAL A 681 34.55 -39.51 -11.45
CA VAL A 681 34.57 -40.95 -11.09
C VAL A 681 36.01 -41.49 -11.08
N GLU A 682 36.85 -41.04 -12.02
CA GLU A 682 38.28 -41.31 -12.12
C GLU A 682 38.99 -39.94 -12.10
N ARG A 683 39.98 -39.75 -11.22
CA ARG A 683 40.58 -38.42 -10.92
C ARG A 683 40.99 -37.68 -12.21
N PRO A 684 40.37 -36.54 -12.59
CA PRO A 684 40.89 -35.73 -13.68
C PRO A 684 42.19 -35.11 -13.20
N GLU A 685 43.21 -35.13 -14.05
CA GLU A 685 44.39 -34.29 -13.82
C GLU A 685 43.97 -32.84 -14.04
N PRO A 686 44.04 -31.98 -13.00
CA PRO A 686 43.75 -30.59 -13.19
C PRO A 686 44.77 -29.98 -14.15
N ILE A 687 44.27 -29.16 -15.06
CA ILE A 687 45.07 -28.36 -15.95
C ILE A 687 45.65 -27.23 -15.11
N ALA A 688 46.91 -27.39 -14.72
CA ALA A 688 47.65 -26.38 -13.98
C ALA A 688 47.87 -25.16 -14.88
N ILE A 689 47.31 -24.02 -14.49
CA ILE A 689 47.56 -22.74 -15.12
C ILE A 689 48.74 -22.09 -14.37
N PRO A 690 49.86 -21.76 -15.04
CA PRO A 690 50.97 -21.09 -14.37
C PRO A 690 50.52 -19.75 -13.77
N ARG A 691 51.05 -19.42 -12.58
CA ARG A 691 50.73 -18.15 -11.89
C ARG A 691 50.98 -16.96 -12.82
N GLY A 692 49.98 -16.10 -12.98
CA GLY A 692 50.05 -14.92 -13.85
C GLY A 692 50.09 -15.20 -15.35
N ALA A 693 49.86 -16.44 -15.80
CA ALA A 693 49.81 -16.76 -17.22
C ALA A 693 48.68 -16.03 -17.94
N VAL A 694 47.50 -15.92 -17.30
CA VAL A 694 46.36 -15.22 -17.88
C VAL A 694 46.50 -13.72 -17.63
N VAL A 695 46.78 -12.98 -18.71
CA VAL A 695 46.89 -11.52 -18.68
C VAL A 695 45.50 -10.91 -18.82
N ALA A 696 45.16 -9.95 -17.95
CA ALA A 696 43.88 -9.25 -18.02
C ALA A 696 43.70 -8.54 -19.36
N HIS A 697 42.49 -8.56 -19.88
CA HIS A 697 42.08 -8.07 -21.20
C HIS A 697 42.77 -8.72 -22.41
N GLN A 698 43.42 -9.87 -22.24
CA GLN A 698 44.07 -10.60 -23.33
C GLN A 698 43.68 -12.08 -23.33
N TRP A 699 43.32 -12.57 -24.52
CA TRP A 699 43.15 -14.02 -24.72
C TRP A 699 44.49 -14.72 -24.60
N THR A 700 44.59 -15.65 -23.65
CA THR A 700 45.80 -16.42 -23.36
C THR A 700 45.52 -17.89 -23.55
N GLN A 701 46.30 -18.58 -24.38
CA GLN A 701 46.26 -20.04 -24.46
C GLN A 701 46.82 -20.62 -23.16
N VAL A 702 46.02 -21.44 -22.45
CA VAL A 702 46.43 -22.02 -21.16
C VAL A 702 46.67 -23.52 -21.22
N ALA A 703 46.04 -24.23 -22.15
CA ALA A 703 46.21 -25.67 -22.29
C ALA A 703 45.72 -26.22 -23.64
N ASP A 704 46.26 -27.38 -24.01
CA ASP A 704 45.68 -28.25 -25.02
C ASP A 704 44.66 -29.19 -24.33
N LEU A 705 43.43 -29.22 -24.83
CA LEU A 705 42.39 -30.15 -24.41
C LEU A 705 42.49 -31.46 -25.19
N PRO A 706 42.27 -32.62 -24.54
CA PRO A 706 42.22 -33.90 -25.22
C PRO A 706 41.10 -33.95 -26.26
N ALA A 707 41.21 -34.92 -27.18
CA ALA A 707 40.14 -35.22 -28.14
C ALA A 707 38.83 -35.55 -27.39
N GLU A 708 37.68 -35.36 -28.04
CA GLU A 708 36.36 -35.61 -27.43
C GLU A 708 36.32 -36.99 -26.77
N THR A 709 36.07 -36.98 -25.46
CA THR A 709 35.88 -38.19 -24.66
C THR A 709 34.40 -38.57 -24.70
N PRO A 710 34.04 -39.84 -24.90
CA PRO A 710 32.64 -40.26 -24.88
C PRO A 710 32.01 -39.99 -23.51
N GLY A 711 30.77 -39.47 -23.52
CA GLY A 711 30.02 -39.09 -22.32
C GLY A 711 29.78 -37.58 -22.22
N PHE A 712 29.25 -37.15 -21.09
CA PHE A 712 29.07 -35.73 -20.76
C PHE A 712 30.37 -35.15 -20.26
N CYS A 713 30.83 -34.07 -20.88
CA CYS A 713 32.08 -33.42 -20.55
C CYS A 713 31.84 -31.94 -20.23
N ARG A 714 32.36 -31.47 -19.10
CA ARG A 714 32.15 -30.10 -18.60
C ARG A 714 33.45 -29.50 -18.10
N LEU A 715 33.68 -28.23 -18.42
CA LEU A 715 34.87 -27.49 -18.02
C LEU A 715 34.57 -26.65 -16.78
N PHE A 716 35.40 -26.78 -15.75
CA PHE A 716 35.29 -26.00 -14.52
C PHE A 716 36.57 -25.22 -14.27
N ALA A 717 36.44 -23.98 -13.79
CA ALA A 717 37.51 -23.28 -13.10
C ALA A 717 37.24 -23.37 -11.59
N TYR A 718 38.25 -23.67 -10.79
CA TYR A 718 38.09 -23.81 -9.35
C TYR A 718 39.33 -23.33 -8.61
N HIS A 719 39.15 -22.95 -7.35
CA HIS A 719 40.25 -22.54 -6.49
C HIS A 719 40.56 -23.62 -5.46
N PRO A 720 41.77 -24.20 -5.49
CA PRO A 720 42.10 -25.38 -4.67
C PRO A 720 41.96 -25.13 -3.17
N GLU A 721 42.23 -23.91 -2.69
CA GLU A 721 42.17 -23.59 -1.25
C GLU A 721 40.83 -22.98 -0.81
N ALA A 722 40.02 -22.47 -1.73
CA ALA A 722 38.82 -21.70 -1.39
C ALA A 722 37.53 -22.50 -1.64
N GLY A 723 37.65 -23.73 -2.17
CA GLY A 723 36.54 -24.67 -2.32
C GLY A 723 35.47 -24.28 -3.34
N TRP A 724 35.58 -23.11 -3.98
CA TRP A 724 34.66 -22.70 -5.03
C TRP A 724 35.04 -23.30 -6.39
N SER A 725 34.02 -23.62 -7.17
CA SER A 725 34.14 -23.94 -8.60
C SER A 725 33.13 -23.13 -9.39
N VAL A 726 33.46 -22.78 -10.62
CA VAL A 726 32.60 -22.08 -11.58
C VAL A 726 32.60 -22.85 -12.90
N VAL A 727 31.44 -22.90 -13.54
CA VAL A 727 31.26 -23.53 -14.83
C VAL A 727 31.81 -22.63 -15.95
N VAL A 728 32.58 -23.23 -16.86
CA VAL A 728 33.27 -22.57 -17.98
C VAL A 728 32.77 -23.13 -19.33
N ASP A 729 31.53 -23.62 -19.36
CA ASP A 729 30.97 -24.46 -20.43
C ASP A 729 31.16 -23.91 -21.84
N PRO A 730 31.91 -24.59 -22.74
CA PRO A 730 31.88 -24.30 -24.18
C PRO A 730 30.51 -24.51 -24.79
N PRO A 731 30.14 -23.73 -25.82
CA PRO A 731 28.90 -23.97 -26.51
C PRO A 731 28.93 -25.32 -27.23
N THR A 732 28.32 -26.33 -26.63
CA THR A 732 27.89 -27.54 -27.34
C THR A 732 26.80 -27.19 -28.33
N ALA A 733 26.82 -27.82 -29.51
CA ALA A 733 25.78 -27.59 -30.51
C ALA A 733 24.40 -27.95 -29.95
N GLY A 734 23.57 -26.94 -29.71
CA GLY A 734 22.20 -27.13 -29.25
C GLY A 734 21.40 -27.90 -30.30
N ARG A 735 20.74 -28.98 -29.90
CA ARG A 735 19.81 -29.70 -30.77
C ARG A 735 18.49 -28.94 -30.78
N LEU A 736 18.01 -28.51 -31.95
CA LEU A 736 16.69 -27.88 -32.07
C LEU A 736 15.62 -28.80 -31.45
N PRO A 737 14.56 -28.23 -30.86
CA PRO A 737 13.42 -29.04 -30.42
C PRO A 737 12.93 -29.84 -31.63
N ALA A 738 12.66 -31.13 -31.44
CA ALA A 738 11.96 -31.88 -32.47
C ALA A 738 10.63 -31.16 -32.78
N PRO A 739 10.17 -31.13 -34.03
CA PRO A 739 8.92 -30.44 -34.38
C PRO A 739 7.77 -31.04 -33.55
N GLY A 740 7.00 -30.17 -32.91
CA GLY A 740 5.76 -30.53 -32.25
C GLY A 740 4.61 -30.65 -33.26
N PRO A 741 3.35 -30.77 -32.78
CA PRO A 741 2.19 -30.72 -33.66
C PRO A 741 2.22 -29.44 -34.49
N LEU A 742 1.98 -29.57 -35.80
CA LEU A 742 1.97 -28.42 -36.69
C LEU A 742 0.82 -27.46 -36.35
N PRO A 743 0.94 -26.16 -36.71
CA PRO A 743 -0.14 -25.21 -36.59
C PRO A 743 -1.40 -25.70 -37.33
N LEU A 744 -2.58 -25.28 -36.89
CA LEU A 744 -3.83 -25.68 -37.53
C LEU A 744 -3.86 -25.28 -39.01
N ALA A 745 -4.29 -26.21 -39.87
CA ALA A 745 -4.49 -25.90 -41.28
C ALA A 745 -5.73 -25.00 -41.48
N PRO A 746 -5.82 -24.26 -42.61
CA PRO A 746 -7.04 -23.53 -42.96
C PRO A 746 -8.28 -24.43 -42.94
N GLY A 747 -9.39 -23.91 -42.42
CA GLY A 747 -10.64 -24.68 -42.27
C GLY A 747 -10.63 -25.73 -41.16
N GLN A 748 -9.60 -25.76 -40.31
CA GLN A 748 -9.58 -26.57 -39.09
C GLN A 748 -9.76 -25.70 -37.85
N VAL A 749 -10.50 -26.25 -36.87
CA VAL A 749 -10.67 -25.67 -35.54
C VAL A 749 -10.26 -26.68 -34.49
N ARG A 750 -9.89 -26.17 -33.31
CA ARG A 750 -9.54 -27.02 -32.18
C ARG A 750 -10.36 -26.65 -30.97
N CYS A 751 -10.97 -27.66 -30.36
CA CYS A 751 -11.75 -27.44 -29.15
C CYS A 751 -10.83 -27.16 -27.96
N ALA A 752 -10.96 -25.99 -27.35
CA ALA A 752 -10.25 -25.67 -26.12
C ALA A 752 -10.68 -26.54 -24.93
N THR A 753 -11.84 -27.20 -24.95
CA THR A 753 -12.26 -28.06 -23.83
C THR A 753 -11.66 -29.46 -23.95
N CYS A 754 -11.82 -30.15 -25.08
CA CYS A 754 -11.36 -31.53 -25.24
C CYS A 754 -10.05 -31.68 -26.05
N ALA A 755 -9.40 -30.56 -26.38
CA ALA A 755 -8.18 -30.46 -27.18
C ALA A 755 -8.23 -31.14 -28.57
N SER A 756 -9.41 -31.55 -29.03
CA SER A 756 -9.58 -32.29 -30.28
C SER A 756 -9.60 -31.35 -31.48
N GLN A 757 -8.81 -31.68 -32.48
CA GLN A 757 -8.81 -31.03 -33.80
C GLN A 757 -9.95 -31.61 -34.65
N GLN A 758 -10.65 -30.74 -35.36
CA GLN A 758 -11.80 -31.09 -36.19
C GLN A 758 -11.89 -30.12 -37.37
N ASP A 759 -12.54 -30.53 -38.45
CA ASP A 759 -12.88 -29.60 -39.52
C ASP A 759 -13.85 -28.54 -38.99
N GLU A 760 -13.73 -27.31 -39.49
CA GLU A 760 -14.59 -26.18 -39.13
C GLU A 760 -16.04 -26.47 -39.56
N LEU A 761 -16.22 -26.88 -40.81
CA LEU A 761 -17.52 -27.14 -41.41
C LEU A 761 -17.92 -28.63 -41.36
N PRO A 762 -19.23 -28.94 -41.30
CA PRO A 762 -20.32 -28.02 -40.99
C PRO A 762 -20.24 -27.54 -39.53
N HIS A 763 -20.72 -26.33 -39.23
CA HIS A 763 -20.86 -25.89 -37.84
C HIS A 763 -21.97 -26.69 -37.15
N VAL A 764 -21.77 -27.09 -35.89
CA VAL A 764 -22.80 -27.75 -35.08
C VAL A 764 -23.26 -26.76 -34.00
N PHE A 765 -24.55 -26.42 -34.01
CA PHE A 765 -25.16 -25.48 -33.07
C PHE A 765 -25.93 -26.22 -31.98
N ARG A 766 -25.90 -25.67 -30.77
CA ARG A 766 -26.79 -26.04 -29.68
C ARG A 766 -27.99 -25.11 -29.65
N CYS A 767 -29.19 -25.68 -29.60
CA CYS A 767 -30.42 -24.88 -29.54
C CYS A 767 -30.46 -24.02 -28.27
N THR A 768 -30.66 -22.71 -28.43
CA THR A 768 -30.84 -21.74 -27.33
C THR A 768 -32.32 -21.38 -27.10
N GLY A 769 -33.24 -21.97 -27.88
CA GLY A 769 -34.69 -21.71 -27.84
C GLY A 769 -35.51 -22.58 -26.89
N THR A 770 -36.75 -22.90 -27.25
CA THR A 770 -37.70 -23.59 -26.35
C THR A 770 -37.66 -25.12 -26.43
N CYS A 771 -36.72 -25.70 -27.18
CA CYS A 771 -36.58 -27.15 -27.26
C CYS A 771 -36.30 -27.77 -25.88
N ARG A 772 -36.94 -28.93 -25.61
CA ARG A 772 -36.76 -29.67 -24.35
C ARG A 772 -35.33 -30.23 -24.28
N PRO A 773 -34.60 -30.07 -23.15
CA PRO A 773 -33.33 -30.75 -22.94
C PRO A 773 -33.52 -32.28 -22.86
N THR A 774 -32.65 -33.03 -23.51
CA THR A 774 -32.57 -34.50 -23.49
C THR A 774 -31.19 -34.96 -23.05
N PRO A 775 -31.02 -36.18 -22.54
CA PRO A 775 -29.70 -36.71 -22.19
C PRO A 775 -28.73 -36.63 -23.38
N ASP A 776 -27.61 -35.92 -23.21
CA ASP A 776 -26.54 -35.82 -24.19
C ASP A 776 -25.44 -36.80 -23.78
N LEU A 777 -25.47 -38.01 -24.34
CA LEU A 777 -24.57 -39.10 -23.93
C LEU A 777 -23.10 -38.78 -24.20
N VAL A 778 -22.81 -38.01 -25.25
CA VAL A 778 -21.44 -37.61 -25.59
C VAL A 778 -20.93 -36.58 -24.59
N LEU A 779 -21.71 -35.54 -24.31
CA LEU A 779 -21.35 -34.55 -23.29
C LEU A 779 -21.27 -35.18 -21.90
N SER A 780 -22.18 -36.10 -21.59
CA SER A 780 -22.21 -36.81 -20.32
C SER A 780 -20.98 -37.69 -20.14
N GLY A 781 -20.61 -38.46 -21.17
CA GLY A 781 -19.41 -39.28 -21.17
C GLY A 781 -18.12 -38.44 -21.08
N PHE A 782 -18.10 -37.25 -21.69
CA PHE A 782 -16.98 -36.33 -21.58
C PHE A 782 -16.83 -35.73 -20.18
N ARG A 783 -17.94 -35.28 -19.57
CA ARG A 783 -17.94 -34.70 -18.21
C ARG A 783 -17.87 -35.74 -17.10
N SER A 784 -18.03 -37.03 -17.45
CA SER A 784 -18.19 -38.12 -16.48
C SER A 784 -19.38 -37.88 -15.51
N GLU A 785 -20.41 -37.16 -15.97
CA GLU A 785 -21.62 -36.79 -15.21
C GLU A 785 -22.83 -36.79 -16.15
N SER A 786 -23.99 -37.25 -15.67
CA SER A 786 -25.23 -37.25 -16.45
C SER A 786 -25.68 -35.82 -16.79
N THR A 787 -25.48 -35.41 -18.04
CA THR A 787 -25.78 -34.06 -18.53
C THR A 787 -26.92 -34.10 -19.55
N SER A 788 -28.00 -33.37 -19.28
CA SER A 788 -29.06 -33.13 -20.26
C SER A 788 -28.85 -31.79 -20.96
N ALA A 789 -28.96 -31.77 -22.27
CA ALA A 789 -28.77 -30.59 -23.10
C ALA A 789 -29.83 -30.47 -24.19
N ARG A 790 -30.00 -29.26 -24.71
CA ARG A 790 -30.88 -28.99 -25.85
C ARG A 790 -30.30 -29.62 -27.13
N PRO A 791 -31.16 -29.96 -28.11
CA PRO A 791 -30.74 -30.68 -29.31
C PRO A 791 -29.69 -29.91 -30.11
N LEU A 792 -28.80 -30.68 -30.73
CA LEU A 792 -27.79 -30.21 -31.66
C LEU A 792 -28.32 -30.25 -33.10
N PHE A 793 -27.87 -29.32 -33.94
CA PHE A 793 -28.17 -29.32 -35.38
C PHE A 793 -26.99 -28.72 -36.16
N ALA A 794 -26.78 -29.18 -37.39
CA ALA A 794 -25.64 -28.77 -38.21
C ALA A 794 -26.04 -27.76 -39.29
N SER A 795 -25.12 -26.86 -39.64
CA SER A 795 -25.25 -25.94 -40.79
C SER A 795 -23.97 -25.97 -41.63
N PRO A 796 -24.06 -26.16 -42.95
CA PRO A 796 -22.90 -26.13 -43.84
C PRO A 796 -22.49 -24.70 -44.25
N VAL A 797 -23.26 -23.68 -43.86
CA VAL A 797 -23.08 -22.30 -44.34
C VAL A 797 -21.97 -21.61 -43.55
N THR A 798 -21.05 -20.95 -44.28
CA THR A 798 -19.97 -20.13 -43.72
C THR A 798 -20.45 -18.73 -43.34
N GLY A 799 -19.84 -18.13 -42.31
CA GLY A 799 -20.04 -16.72 -41.98
C GLY A 799 -21.40 -16.35 -41.38
N MET A 800 -22.17 -17.32 -40.87
CA MET A 800 -23.40 -17.05 -40.10
C MET A 800 -23.12 -17.07 -38.59
N ASP A 801 -23.36 -15.95 -37.93
CA ASP A 801 -23.27 -15.84 -36.46
C ASP A 801 -24.48 -16.48 -35.73
N SER A 802 -25.54 -16.81 -36.46
CA SER A 802 -26.73 -17.46 -35.91
C SER A 802 -27.50 -18.27 -36.95
N VAL A 803 -28.04 -19.41 -36.56
CA VAL A 803 -28.89 -20.27 -37.40
C VAL A 803 -30.18 -20.61 -36.65
N ALA A 804 -31.34 -20.52 -37.33
CA ALA A 804 -32.62 -20.88 -36.74
C ALA A 804 -32.68 -22.39 -36.46
N CYS A 805 -33.05 -22.77 -35.22
CA CYS A 805 -33.23 -24.16 -34.85
C CYS A 805 -34.32 -24.80 -35.72
N PRO A 806 -34.09 -25.98 -36.34
CA PRO A 806 -35.07 -26.61 -37.24
C PRO A 806 -36.35 -27.07 -36.52
N THR A 807 -36.33 -27.16 -35.18
CA THR A 807 -37.47 -27.64 -34.38
C THR A 807 -38.30 -26.50 -33.79
N CYS A 808 -37.67 -25.49 -33.18
CA CYS A 808 -38.38 -24.38 -32.52
C CYS A 808 -38.21 -23.02 -33.20
N SER A 809 -37.50 -22.97 -34.33
CA SER A 809 -37.21 -21.75 -35.12
C SER A 809 -36.45 -20.65 -34.39
N THR A 810 -36.01 -20.86 -33.15
CA THR A 810 -35.24 -19.86 -32.41
C THR A 810 -33.81 -19.73 -32.97
N PRO A 811 -33.34 -18.50 -33.26
CA PRO A 811 -31.95 -18.26 -33.67
C PRO A 811 -30.98 -18.70 -32.57
N SER A 812 -30.10 -19.65 -32.90
CA SER A 812 -29.08 -20.16 -31.99
C SER A 812 -27.70 -19.76 -32.46
N ARG A 813 -26.85 -19.32 -31.52
CA ARG A 813 -25.48 -18.81 -31.77
C ARG A 813 -24.39 -19.69 -31.17
N GLU A 814 -24.77 -20.62 -30.29
CA GLU A 814 -23.82 -21.45 -29.56
C GLU A 814 -23.32 -22.59 -30.44
N VAL A 815 -22.13 -22.43 -31.01
CA VAL A 815 -21.44 -23.49 -31.75
C VAL A 815 -20.79 -24.44 -30.75
N VAL A 816 -20.91 -25.75 -30.97
CA VAL A 816 -20.34 -26.79 -30.11
C VAL A 816 -19.34 -27.66 -30.84
N CYS A 817 -18.46 -28.32 -30.08
CA CYS A 817 -17.51 -29.28 -30.59
C CYS A 817 -18.21 -30.55 -31.07
N LYS A 818 -17.84 -31.05 -32.26
CA LYS A 818 -18.35 -32.30 -32.84
C LYS A 818 -17.93 -33.55 -32.06
N VAL A 819 -16.90 -33.44 -31.22
CA VAL A 819 -16.30 -34.55 -30.49
C VAL A 819 -16.82 -34.66 -29.05
N CYS A 820 -16.94 -33.53 -28.34
CA CYS A 820 -17.34 -33.54 -26.93
C CYS A 820 -18.65 -32.79 -26.64
N HIS A 821 -19.28 -32.18 -27.66
CA HIS A 821 -20.50 -31.38 -27.55
C HIS A 821 -20.41 -30.18 -26.57
N SER A 822 -19.21 -29.84 -26.09
CA SER A 822 -18.98 -28.62 -25.30
C SER A 822 -18.96 -27.39 -26.21
N PRO A 823 -19.35 -26.21 -25.71
CA PRO A 823 -19.28 -24.96 -26.48
C PRO A 823 -17.87 -24.73 -27.04
N LEU A 824 -17.78 -24.34 -28.32
CA LEU A 824 -16.57 -23.79 -28.89
C LEU A 824 -16.50 -22.30 -28.58
N GLN A 825 -15.28 -21.77 -28.47
CA GLN A 825 -15.08 -20.34 -28.33
C GLN A 825 -15.66 -19.60 -29.55
N THR A 826 -16.21 -18.41 -29.33
CA THR A 826 -16.78 -17.56 -30.39
C THR A 826 -15.80 -17.31 -31.54
N GLN A 827 -14.49 -17.28 -31.25
CA GLN A 827 -13.42 -17.04 -32.21
C GLN A 827 -12.65 -18.33 -32.61
N ALA A 828 -13.20 -19.53 -32.37
CA ALA A 828 -12.49 -20.80 -32.59
C ALA A 828 -11.95 -20.99 -34.03
N ALA A 829 -12.56 -20.35 -35.03
CA ALA A 829 -12.11 -20.37 -36.43
C ALA A 829 -10.85 -19.52 -36.70
N THR A 830 -10.64 -18.47 -35.91
CA THR A 830 -9.53 -17.52 -36.07
C THR A 830 -8.42 -17.70 -35.04
N THR A 831 -8.59 -18.61 -34.08
CA THR A 831 -7.59 -18.95 -33.06
C THR A 831 -6.88 -20.28 -33.34
N ASP A 832 -5.63 -20.41 -32.89
CA ASP A 832 -4.88 -21.66 -32.83
C ASP A 832 -4.44 -21.94 -31.38
N PRO A 833 -5.22 -22.72 -30.62
CA PRO A 833 -4.90 -23.03 -29.23
C PRO A 833 -3.82 -24.12 -29.10
N VAL A 834 -2.80 -23.82 -28.30
CA VAL A 834 -1.87 -24.82 -27.72
C VAL A 834 -2.30 -25.18 -26.30
N SER A 835 -2.48 -26.46 -26.00
CA SER A 835 -2.99 -26.96 -24.73
C SER A 835 -1.90 -27.58 -23.86
N VAL A 836 -1.84 -27.18 -22.60
CA VAL A 836 -0.90 -27.69 -21.60
C VAL A 836 -1.65 -28.11 -20.35
N THR A 837 -1.48 -29.36 -19.95
CA THR A 837 -2.02 -29.84 -18.66
C THR A 837 -0.93 -29.75 -17.60
N VAL A 838 -1.15 -28.96 -16.56
CA VAL A 838 -0.23 -28.77 -15.44
C VAL A 838 -0.56 -29.78 -14.33
N VAL A 839 0.40 -30.63 -14.00
CA VAL A 839 0.29 -31.76 -13.06
C VAL A 839 1.45 -31.78 -12.07
N GLY A 840 1.31 -32.55 -11.00
CA GLY A 840 2.32 -32.68 -9.95
C GLY A 840 1.69 -32.90 -8.58
N ALA A 841 2.49 -33.36 -7.63
CA ALA A 841 2.07 -33.64 -6.26
C ALA A 841 1.49 -32.40 -5.54
N LYS A 842 0.85 -32.59 -4.39
CA LYS A 842 0.37 -31.47 -3.57
C LYS A 842 1.52 -30.54 -3.17
N GLY A 843 1.26 -29.24 -3.06
CA GLY A 843 2.28 -28.26 -2.65
C GLY A 843 3.39 -27.94 -3.65
N THR A 844 3.39 -28.50 -4.88
CA THR A 844 4.42 -28.22 -5.91
C THR A 844 4.29 -26.86 -6.60
N GLY A 845 3.26 -26.07 -6.28
CA GLY A 845 3.09 -24.70 -6.81
C GLY A 845 2.41 -24.58 -8.18
N LYS A 846 1.58 -25.55 -8.59
CA LYS A 846 0.86 -25.57 -9.89
C LYS A 846 0.05 -24.31 -10.17
N THR A 847 -0.90 -23.98 -9.29
CA THR A 847 -1.74 -22.81 -9.47
C THR A 847 -0.90 -21.51 -9.39
N THR A 848 0.11 -21.46 -8.53
CA THR A 848 1.05 -20.33 -8.45
C THR A 848 1.82 -20.13 -9.76
N PHE A 849 2.35 -21.21 -10.34
CA PHE A 849 3.00 -21.20 -11.64
C PHE A 849 2.07 -20.65 -12.73
N ILE A 850 0.82 -21.13 -12.81
CA ILE A 850 -0.17 -20.69 -13.80
C ILE A 850 -0.43 -19.19 -13.66
N VAL A 851 -0.71 -18.70 -12.44
CA VAL A 851 -1.00 -17.28 -12.20
C VAL A 851 0.20 -16.41 -12.58
N ARG A 852 1.42 -16.83 -12.22
CA ARG A 852 2.64 -16.09 -12.52
C ARG A 852 3.04 -16.13 -13.99
N LEU A 853 2.73 -17.21 -14.71
CA LEU A 853 2.87 -17.26 -16.16
C LEU A 853 1.89 -16.30 -16.84
N CYS A 854 0.62 -16.30 -16.44
CA CYS A 854 -0.38 -15.36 -16.98
C CYS A 854 -0.04 -13.90 -16.66
N ASP A 855 0.39 -13.60 -15.43
CA ASP A 855 0.88 -12.27 -15.04
C ASP A 855 2.05 -11.83 -15.93
N TRP A 856 3.00 -12.72 -16.21
CA TRP A 856 4.13 -12.39 -17.09
C TRP A 856 3.66 -12.13 -18.53
N ILE A 857 2.75 -12.94 -19.08
CA ILE A 857 2.16 -12.71 -20.41
C ILE A 857 1.50 -11.34 -20.47
N GLU A 858 0.59 -11.05 -19.54
CA GLU A 858 -0.23 -9.82 -19.52
C GLU A 858 0.57 -8.56 -19.20
N LYS A 859 1.47 -8.63 -18.22
CA LYS A 859 2.11 -7.44 -17.64
C LYS A 859 3.51 -7.20 -18.19
N VAL A 860 4.23 -8.24 -18.61
CA VAL A 860 5.63 -8.12 -19.05
C VAL A 860 5.71 -8.23 -20.57
N TRP A 861 5.31 -9.37 -21.13
CA TRP A 861 5.51 -9.66 -22.55
C TRP A 861 4.57 -8.89 -23.47
N GLY A 862 3.28 -8.78 -23.11
CA GLY A 862 2.28 -8.04 -23.86
C GLY A 862 2.70 -6.59 -24.12
N PRO A 863 2.97 -5.79 -23.07
CA PRO A 863 3.43 -4.41 -23.22
C PRO A 863 4.77 -4.28 -23.96
N ALA A 864 5.69 -5.23 -23.78
CA ALA A 864 6.99 -5.21 -24.46
C ALA A 864 6.90 -5.47 -25.97
N THR A 865 5.87 -6.20 -26.42
CA THR A 865 5.70 -6.61 -27.82
C THR A 865 4.53 -5.94 -28.55
N GLY A 866 3.63 -5.27 -27.82
CA GLY A 866 2.35 -4.80 -28.35
C GLY A 866 1.35 -5.94 -28.64
N ALA A 867 1.58 -7.14 -28.10
CA ALA A 867 0.67 -8.28 -28.25
C ALA A 867 -0.62 -8.09 -27.44
N ALA A 868 -1.70 -8.79 -27.84
CA ALA A 868 -2.98 -8.73 -27.13
C ALA A 868 -2.83 -9.22 -25.69
N ALA A 869 -2.18 -10.38 -25.49
CA ALA A 869 -1.70 -10.87 -24.19
C ALA A 869 -2.74 -10.84 -23.05
N THR A 870 -4.03 -11.05 -23.33
CA THR A 870 -5.12 -10.95 -22.35
C THR A 870 -5.89 -12.26 -22.19
N PRO A 871 -6.65 -12.44 -21.10
CA PRO A 871 -7.67 -13.48 -21.02
C PRO A 871 -8.65 -13.41 -22.19
N LEU A 872 -9.07 -14.55 -22.73
CA LEU A 872 -9.99 -14.64 -23.87
C LEU A 872 -11.47 -14.69 -23.47
N ASP A 873 -11.77 -14.98 -22.21
CA ASP A 873 -13.12 -15.06 -21.68
C ASP A 873 -13.22 -14.55 -20.24
N SER A 874 -14.44 -14.18 -19.86
CA SER A 874 -14.74 -13.65 -18.52
C SER A 874 -14.55 -14.70 -17.41
N GLN A 875 -14.62 -15.99 -17.74
CA GLN A 875 -14.35 -17.08 -16.79
C GLN A 875 -12.88 -17.09 -16.39
N THR A 876 -11.97 -17.04 -17.37
CA THR A 876 -10.53 -16.95 -17.16
C THR A 876 -10.17 -15.68 -16.41
N GLU A 877 -10.74 -14.54 -16.81
CA GLU A 877 -10.51 -13.26 -16.15
C GLU A 877 -10.96 -13.28 -14.68
N GLY A 878 -12.17 -13.81 -14.40
CA GLY A 878 -12.70 -13.96 -13.05
C GLY A 878 -11.84 -14.88 -12.18
N ARG A 879 -11.42 -16.03 -12.72
CA ARG A 879 -10.59 -17.00 -12.00
C ARG A 879 -9.20 -16.43 -11.69
N LEU A 880 -8.56 -15.73 -12.64
CA LEU A 880 -7.28 -15.06 -12.41
C LEU A 880 -7.41 -13.93 -11.39
N ARG A 881 -8.50 -13.15 -11.41
CA ARG A 881 -8.75 -12.07 -10.45
C ARG A 881 -8.78 -12.60 -9.02
N VAL A 882 -9.58 -13.64 -8.75
CA VAL A 882 -9.69 -14.26 -7.42
C VAL A 882 -8.34 -14.82 -6.96
N LEU A 883 -7.60 -15.49 -7.85
CA LEU A 883 -6.28 -16.01 -7.50
C LEU A 883 -5.26 -14.89 -7.21
N ARG A 884 -5.29 -13.79 -7.98
CA ARG A 884 -4.39 -12.64 -7.80
C ARG A 884 -4.62 -11.92 -6.47
N GLU A 885 -5.84 -11.89 -5.94
CA GLU A 885 -6.16 -11.21 -4.67
C GLU A 885 -5.27 -11.65 -3.51
N SER A 886 -4.97 -12.95 -3.41
CA SER A 886 -4.08 -13.45 -2.34
C SER A 886 -2.66 -12.94 -2.50
N LEU A 887 -2.11 -13.00 -3.72
CA LEU A 887 -0.76 -12.51 -4.00
C LEU A 887 -0.64 -10.99 -3.80
N THR A 888 -1.64 -10.22 -4.23
CA THR A 888 -1.71 -8.77 -4.01
C THR A 888 -1.81 -8.42 -2.52
N ALA A 889 -2.45 -9.27 -1.72
CA ALA A 889 -2.53 -9.12 -0.28
C ALA A 889 -1.29 -9.64 0.47
N GLY A 890 -0.17 -9.89 -0.23
CA GLY A 890 1.07 -10.36 0.38
C GLY A 890 1.02 -11.81 0.88
N ARG A 891 0.08 -12.63 0.38
CA ARG A 891 -0.10 -14.03 0.80
C ARG A 891 0.06 -15.01 -0.35
N SER A 892 0.57 -16.20 -0.06
CA SER A 892 0.61 -17.31 -1.00
C SER A 892 -0.81 -17.79 -1.34
N LEU A 893 -0.95 -18.44 -2.49
CA LEU A 893 -2.20 -19.08 -2.87
C LEU A 893 -2.51 -20.25 -1.93
N SER A 894 -3.80 -20.43 -1.62
CA SER A 894 -4.28 -21.62 -0.92
C SER A 894 -4.17 -22.87 -1.81
N ALA A 895 -4.22 -24.04 -1.18
CA ALA A 895 -4.22 -25.30 -1.92
C ALA A 895 -5.43 -25.39 -2.85
N THR A 896 -5.20 -25.80 -4.10
CA THR A 896 -6.25 -26.05 -5.08
C THR A 896 -7.20 -27.13 -4.57
N GLY A 897 -8.48 -26.80 -4.40
CA GLY A 897 -9.51 -27.76 -4.04
C GLY A 897 -9.63 -28.88 -5.08
N THR A 898 -10.23 -30.02 -4.71
CA THR A 898 -10.45 -31.14 -5.63
C THR A 898 -11.52 -30.80 -6.67
N VAL A 899 -11.58 -31.54 -7.78
CA VAL A 899 -12.61 -31.39 -8.83
C VAL A 899 -14.03 -31.56 -8.28
N GLN A 900 -14.21 -32.34 -7.22
CA GLN A 900 -15.50 -32.50 -6.55
C GLN A 900 -15.97 -31.21 -5.86
N GLY A 901 -15.03 -30.46 -5.25
CA GLY A 901 -15.31 -29.17 -4.64
C GLY A 901 -15.28 -28.00 -5.63
N ASN A 902 -14.57 -28.14 -6.75
CA ASN A 902 -14.43 -27.12 -7.78
C ASN A 902 -14.44 -27.72 -9.20
N PRO A 903 -15.62 -27.89 -9.82
CA PRO A 903 -15.74 -28.38 -11.19
C PRO A 903 -15.08 -27.50 -12.26
N GLU A 904 -14.80 -26.22 -11.97
CA GLU A 904 -14.15 -25.29 -12.91
C GLU A 904 -12.70 -25.71 -13.25
N LEU A 905 -12.11 -26.64 -12.51
CA LEU A 905 -10.80 -27.22 -12.85
C LEU A 905 -10.81 -28.00 -14.17
N LEU A 906 -11.98 -28.47 -14.61
CA LEU A 906 -12.14 -29.16 -15.90
C LEU A 906 -12.18 -28.19 -17.09
N THR A 907 -12.39 -26.89 -16.84
CA THR A 907 -12.33 -25.83 -17.85
C THR A 907 -10.94 -25.19 -17.88
N PRO A 908 -10.33 -25.02 -19.06
CA PRO A 908 -9.01 -24.39 -19.17
C PRO A 908 -9.09 -22.88 -18.89
N MET A 909 -7.99 -22.32 -18.42
CA MET A 909 -7.73 -20.88 -18.55
C MET A 909 -7.21 -20.58 -19.95
N LEU A 910 -7.71 -19.52 -20.58
CA LEU A 910 -7.48 -19.22 -21.98
C LEU A 910 -6.85 -17.85 -22.14
N MET A 911 -5.60 -17.83 -22.61
CA MET A 911 -4.82 -16.62 -22.80
C MET A 911 -4.57 -16.37 -24.29
N ALA A 912 -4.84 -15.16 -24.77
CA ALA A 912 -4.35 -14.70 -26.05
C ALA A 912 -2.84 -14.49 -25.96
N LEU A 913 -2.11 -14.84 -27.01
CA LEU A 913 -0.71 -14.46 -27.18
C LEU A 913 -0.65 -13.32 -28.21
N ASP A 914 -0.19 -13.62 -29.42
CA ASP A 914 -0.09 -12.71 -30.56
C ASP A 914 -0.71 -13.33 -31.83
N HIS A 915 -0.55 -12.67 -32.97
CA HIS A 915 -1.01 -13.17 -34.26
C HIS A 915 0.15 -13.84 -35.02
N TRP A 916 -0.07 -15.05 -35.51
CA TRP A 916 0.89 -15.81 -36.31
C TRP A 916 0.19 -16.49 -37.48
N GLY A 917 0.69 -16.29 -38.70
CA GLY A 917 0.14 -16.95 -39.90
C GLY A 917 -1.35 -16.63 -40.16
N GLY A 918 -1.81 -15.44 -39.79
CA GLY A 918 -3.21 -15.01 -39.97
C GLY A 918 -4.19 -15.52 -38.92
N ARG A 919 -3.71 -16.22 -37.88
CA ARG A 919 -4.51 -16.67 -36.73
C ARG A 919 -3.95 -16.10 -35.43
N MET A 920 -4.81 -15.95 -34.43
CA MET A 920 -4.39 -15.62 -33.07
C MET A 920 -3.87 -16.88 -32.39
N ARG A 921 -2.61 -16.87 -31.93
CA ARG A 921 -2.08 -17.95 -31.09
C ARG A 921 -2.67 -17.82 -29.69
N THR A 922 -3.17 -18.92 -29.15
CA THR A 922 -3.79 -18.93 -27.82
C THR A 922 -3.21 -20.06 -26.98
N LEU A 923 -3.15 -19.85 -25.66
CA LEU A 923 -2.64 -20.80 -24.69
C LEU A 923 -3.81 -21.28 -23.82
N ALA A 924 -4.04 -22.59 -23.80
CA ALA A 924 -5.01 -23.25 -22.94
C ALA A 924 -4.29 -23.99 -21.80
N LEU A 925 -4.47 -23.50 -20.57
CA LEU A 925 -3.86 -24.06 -19.36
C LEU A 925 -4.91 -24.84 -18.56
N TYR A 926 -4.65 -26.13 -18.34
CA TYR A 926 -5.46 -26.96 -17.44
C TYR A 926 -4.71 -27.17 -16.13
N ASP A 927 -5.40 -26.92 -15.02
CA ASP A 927 -4.86 -27.12 -13.67
C ASP A 927 -5.43 -28.41 -13.08
N VAL A 928 -4.57 -29.37 -12.74
CA VAL A 928 -4.97 -30.60 -12.07
C VAL A 928 -4.68 -30.46 -10.58
N ALA A 929 -5.69 -30.66 -9.73
CA ALA A 929 -5.49 -30.62 -8.29
C ALA A 929 -4.48 -31.70 -7.86
N GLY A 930 -3.50 -31.32 -7.03
CA GLY A 930 -2.44 -32.25 -6.62
C GLY A 930 -2.99 -33.47 -5.86
N GLU A 931 -3.99 -33.25 -5.01
CA GLU A 931 -4.69 -34.29 -4.25
C GLU A 931 -5.49 -35.25 -5.14
N ASP A 932 -5.99 -34.78 -6.29
CA ASP A 932 -6.66 -35.64 -7.26
C ASP A 932 -5.67 -36.44 -8.09
N ALA A 933 -4.51 -35.87 -8.43
CA ALA A 933 -3.45 -36.55 -9.17
C ALA A 933 -2.84 -37.75 -8.41
N GLU A 934 -2.94 -37.75 -7.08
CA GLU A 934 -2.52 -38.85 -6.21
C GLU A 934 -3.54 -40.00 -6.16
N ARG A 935 -4.80 -39.75 -6.56
CA ARG A 935 -5.90 -40.72 -6.48
C ARG A 935 -6.41 -41.11 -7.88
N PRO A 936 -6.20 -42.36 -8.34
CA PRO A 936 -6.60 -42.79 -9.69
C PRO A 936 -8.07 -42.49 -10.05
N ASP A 937 -9.00 -42.71 -9.12
CA ASP A 937 -10.43 -42.48 -9.36
C ASP A 937 -10.76 -41.01 -9.62
N ALA A 938 -10.14 -40.09 -8.88
CA ALA A 938 -10.35 -38.64 -9.05
C ALA A 938 -9.64 -38.11 -10.30
N LEU A 939 -8.44 -38.61 -10.59
CA LEU A 939 -7.69 -38.27 -11.80
C LEU A 939 -8.45 -38.61 -13.09
N SER A 940 -9.32 -39.63 -13.06
CA SER A 940 -10.10 -40.07 -14.22
C SER A 940 -10.98 -38.97 -14.83
N ALA A 941 -11.44 -38.00 -14.03
CA ALA A 941 -12.22 -36.84 -14.49
C ALA A 941 -11.41 -35.91 -15.42
N TYR A 942 -10.10 -35.79 -15.20
CA TYR A 942 -9.18 -35.00 -16.03
C TYR A 942 -8.73 -35.76 -17.29
N GLY A 943 -8.88 -37.08 -17.30
CA GLY A 943 -8.39 -37.94 -18.37
C GLY A 943 -8.81 -37.57 -19.79
N PRO A 944 -10.07 -37.13 -20.09
CA PRO A 944 -10.47 -36.80 -21.45
C PRO A 944 -9.66 -35.67 -22.07
N THR A 945 -9.29 -34.67 -21.26
CA THR A 945 -8.52 -33.50 -21.69
C THR A 945 -7.02 -33.79 -21.64
N MET A 946 -6.55 -34.40 -20.55
CA MET A 946 -5.14 -34.75 -20.34
C MET A 946 -4.60 -35.66 -21.44
N ALA A 947 -5.37 -36.65 -21.91
CA ALA A 947 -4.92 -37.58 -22.94
C ALA A 947 -4.77 -36.95 -24.34
N ARG A 948 -5.29 -35.73 -24.56
CA ARG A 948 -5.27 -35.01 -25.84
C ARG A 948 -4.55 -33.67 -25.79
N ALA A 949 -3.93 -33.33 -24.67
CA ALA A 949 -3.13 -32.12 -24.52
C ALA A 949 -1.90 -32.14 -25.46
N ASP A 950 -1.43 -30.97 -25.90
CA ASP A 950 -0.18 -30.89 -26.69
C ASP A 950 1.05 -31.20 -25.85
N ALA A 951 0.98 -30.93 -24.54
CA ALA A 951 2.02 -31.28 -23.60
C ALA A 951 1.47 -31.48 -22.20
N LEU A 952 2.19 -32.31 -21.44
CA LEU A 952 2.02 -32.45 -20.01
C LEU A 952 3.14 -31.66 -19.32
N LEU A 953 2.82 -30.73 -18.42
CA LEU A 953 3.80 -30.01 -17.60
C LEU A 953 3.74 -30.55 -16.17
N PHE A 954 4.74 -31.32 -15.77
CA PHE A 954 4.91 -31.87 -14.43
C PHE A 954 5.77 -30.94 -13.57
N LEU A 955 5.17 -30.33 -12.55
CA LEU A 955 5.89 -29.56 -11.55
C LEU A 955 6.36 -30.46 -10.41
N LEU A 956 7.66 -30.41 -10.14
CA LEU A 956 8.33 -31.13 -9.07
C LEU A 956 8.92 -30.12 -8.09
N ASP A 957 8.55 -30.23 -6.82
CA ASP A 957 9.18 -29.48 -5.73
C ASP A 957 10.42 -30.27 -5.25
N PRO A 958 11.64 -29.74 -5.46
CA PRO A 958 12.84 -30.47 -5.09
C PRO A 958 12.97 -30.62 -3.57
N LEU A 959 12.37 -29.72 -2.78
CA LEU A 959 12.42 -29.75 -1.32
C LEU A 959 11.46 -30.78 -0.71
N GLN A 960 10.61 -31.42 -1.51
CA GLN A 960 9.76 -32.54 -1.06
C GLN A 960 10.37 -33.90 -1.36
N ILE A 961 11.54 -33.96 -2.01
CA ILE A 961 12.26 -35.22 -2.22
C ILE A 961 12.86 -35.64 -0.85
N PRO A 962 12.58 -36.86 -0.35
CA PRO A 962 13.05 -37.30 0.97
C PRO A 962 14.58 -37.21 1.14
N GLU A 963 15.34 -37.56 0.11
CA GLU A 963 16.79 -37.46 0.11
C GLU A 963 17.25 -35.99 0.24
N VAL A 964 16.55 -35.06 -0.39
CA VAL A 964 16.85 -33.62 -0.31
C VAL A 964 16.49 -33.06 1.07
N GLN A 965 15.35 -33.46 1.63
CA GLN A 965 14.99 -33.08 2.99
C GLN A 965 16.06 -33.56 3.98
N ALA A 966 16.54 -34.80 3.85
CA ALA A 966 17.61 -35.30 4.68
C ALA A 966 18.92 -34.52 4.54
N PHE A 967 19.22 -33.98 3.35
CA PHE A 967 20.41 -33.13 3.13
C PHE A 967 20.29 -31.75 3.75
N LEU A 968 19.08 -31.21 3.84
CA LEU A 968 18.78 -29.83 4.19
C LEU A 968 18.13 -29.66 5.56
N ASP A 969 17.88 -30.78 6.26
CA ASP A 969 17.30 -30.79 7.59
C ASP A 969 18.14 -29.96 8.58
N GLY A 970 17.48 -29.07 9.30
CA GLY A 970 18.11 -28.11 10.21
C GLY A 970 18.93 -27.00 9.55
N GLN A 971 19.00 -26.92 8.21
CA GLN A 971 19.78 -25.90 7.49
C GLN A 971 18.91 -24.81 6.88
N ILE A 972 17.71 -25.16 6.39
CA ILE A 972 16.71 -24.22 5.86
C ILE A 972 15.31 -24.63 6.35
N VAL A 973 14.33 -23.74 6.20
CA VAL A 973 12.93 -24.08 6.46
C VAL A 973 12.42 -24.98 5.34
N LEU A 974 12.12 -26.24 5.66
CA LEU A 974 11.64 -27.22 4.68
C LEU A 974 10.10 -27.29 4.65
N PRO A 975 9.49 -27.43 3.47
CA PRO A 975 8.07 -27.69 3.37
C PRO A 975 7.75 -29.12 3.86
N PRO A 976 6.53 -29.35 4.40
CA PRO A 976 6.10 -30.70 4.71
C PRO A 976 6.06 -31.55 3.44
N VAL A 977 6.46 -32.82 3.54
CA VAL A 977 6.35 -33.77 2.42
C VAL A 977 4.87 -33.93 2.06
N ALA A 978 4.47 -33.47 0.88
CA ALA A 978 3.09 -33.45 0.42
C ALA A 978 2.96 -34.27 -0.87
N GLY A 979 2.95 -35.60 -0.73
CA GLY A 979 2.75 -36.53 -1.83
C GLY A 979 4.06 -37.12 -2.39
N ASN A 980 3.92 -38.00 -3.39
CA ASN A 980 5.03 -38.76 -3.98
C ASN A 980 5.06 -38.56 -5.51
N PRO A 981 6.03 -37.80 -6.05
CA PRO A 981 6.08 -37.48 -7.48
C PRO A 981 6.10 -38.71 -8.42
N PRO A 982 6.90 -39.77 -8.16
CA PRO A 982 6.78 -41.05 -8.87
C PRO A 982 5.36 -41.64 -8.91
N THR A 983 4.62 -41.60 -7.80
CA THR A 983 3.24 -42.14 -7.73
C THR A 983 2.31 -41.34 -8.65
N VAL A 984 2.35 -40.01 -8.56
CA VAL A 984 1.55 -39.12 -9.40
C VAL A 984 1.84 -39.36 -10.89
N LEU A 985 3.13 -39.45 -11.26
CA LEU A 985 3.53 -39.73 -12.64
C LEU A 985 2.96 -41.07 -13.14
N ASN A 986 3.05 -42.13 -12.32
CA ASN A 986 2.51 -43.45 -12.68
C ASN A 986 0.99 -43.45 -12.85
N ASN A 987 0.26 -42.74 -11.99
CA ASN A 987 -1.20 -42.57 -12.12
C ASN A 987 -1.55 -41.91 -13.45
N ILE A 988 -0.82 -40.84 -13.81
CA ILE A 988 -1.02 -40.12 -15.07
C ILE A 988 -0.72 -41.00 -16.29
N ILE A 989 0.42 -41.70 -16.28
CA ILE A 989 0.78 -42.64 -17.37
C ILE A 989 -0.31 -43.70 -17.54
N THR A 990 -0.79 -44.26 -16.43
CA THR A 990 -1.84 -45.29 -16.43
C THR A 990 -3.14 -44.75 -17.01
N GLU A 991 -3.57 -43.56 -16.58
CA GLU A 991 -4.80 -42.93 -17.06
C GLU A 991 -4.73 -42.57 -18.55
N ILE A 992 -3.59 -42.02 -19.01
CA ILE A 992 -3.38 -41.72 -20.43
C ILE A 992 -3.44 -43.03 -21.24
N ARG A 993 -2.70 -44.06 -20.84
CA ARG A 993 -2.68 -45.36 -21.54
C ARG A 993 -4.07 -46.02 -21.60
N ARG A 994 -4.84 -45.94 -20.51
CA ARG A 994 -6.21 -46.44 -20.45
C ARG A 994 -7.09 -45.83 -21.55
N ARG A 995 -6.88 -44.54 -21.86
CA ARG A 995 -7.69 -43.80 -22.85
C ARG A 995 -7.14 -43.88 -24.27
N THR A 996 -5.82 -43.82 -24.44
CA THR A 996 -5.19 -43.80 -25.78
C THR A 996 -4.93 -45.19 -26.33
N GLN A 997 -4.93 -46.24 -25.48
CA GLN A 997 -4.55 -47.61 -25.84
C GLN A 997 -3.15 -47.67 -26.50
N ALA A 998 -2.27 -46.73 -26.17
CA ALA A 998 -0.95 -46.64 -26.78
C ALA A 998 -0.06 -47.85 -26.39
N PRO A 999 0.47 -48.62 -27.36
CA PRO A 999 1.24 -49.83 -27.09
C PRO A 999 2.70 -49.59 -26.68
N GLY A 1000 3.18 -48.35 -26.72
CA GLY A 1000 4.59 -48.01 -26.51
C GLY A 1000 4.80 -46.75 -25.67
N ARG A 1001 5.85 -46.00 -26.01
CA ARG A 1001 6.09 -44.66 -25.43
C ARG A 1001 4.97 -43.72 -25.86
N LEU A 1002 4.63 -42.80 -24.98
CA LEU A 1002 3.62 -41.77 -25.22
C LEU A 1002 4.20 -40.68 -26.12
N GLU A 1003 3.55 -40.42 -27.26
CA GLU A 1003 3.97 -39.40 -28.23
C GLU A 1003 3.80 -37.97 -27.70
N MET A 1004 2.88 -37.74 -26.75
CA MET A 1004 2.78 -36.43 -26.11
C MET A 1004 4.07 -36.12 -25.35
N PRO A 1005 4.64 -34.91 -25.49
CA PRO A 1005 5.82 -34.52 -24.73
C PRO A 1005 5.50 -34.30 -23.26
N LEU A 1006 6.42 -34.73 -22.40
CA LEU A 1006 6.44 -34.42 -20.98
C LEU A 1006 7.46 -33.29 -20.71
N LEU A 1007 6.99 -32.18 -20.19
CA LEU A 1007 7.81 -31.10 -19.65
C LEU A 1007 7.90 -31.29 -18.15
N VAL A 1008 9.08 -31.41 -17.58
CA VAL A 1008 9.34 -31.53 -16.15
C VAL A 1008 9.97 -30.23 -15.68
N ALA A 1009 9.36 -29.57 -14.71
CA ALA A 1009 9.93 -28.35 -14.13
C ALA A 1009 10.19 -28.52 -12.63
N VAL A 1010 11.43 -28.27 -12.22
CA VAL A 1010 11.81 -28.05 -10.82
C VAL A 1010 11.26 -26.68 -10.44
N SER A 1011 10.17 -26.64 -9.66
CA SER A 1011 9.31 -25.46 -9.54
C SER A 1011 9.66 -24.47 -8.42
N LYS A 1012 10.48 -24.90 -7.47
CA LYS A 1012 10.98 -24.10 -6.33
C LYS A 1012 12.51 -24.07 -6.33
N LEU A 1013 13.08 -23.68 -7.46
CA LEU A 1013 14.53 -23.63 -7.63
C LEU A 1013 15.20 -22.64 -6.66
N ASP A 1014 14.47 -21.63 -6.19
CA ASP A 1014 14.88 -20.68 -5.16
C ASP A 1014 15.37 -21.35 -3.87
N GLY A 1015 14.67 -22.37 -3.37
CA GLY A 1015 15.15 -23.13 -2.20
C GLY A 1015 16.43 -23.92 -2.47
N ILE A 1016 16.68 -24.33 -3.72
CA ILE A 1016 17.97 -24.92 -4.11
C ILE A 1016 19.04 -23.84 -4.23
N HIS A 1017 18.73 -22.64 -4.73
CA HIS A 1017 19.67 -21.51 -4.74
C HIS A 1017 20.11 -21.15 -3.31
N GLU A 1018 19.18 -21.12 -2.36
CA GLU A 1018 19.46 -20.88 -0.94
C GLU A 1018 20.34 -21.99 -0.34
N ALA A 1019 19.99 -23.26 -0.57
CA ALA A 1019 20.76 -24.41 -0.11
C ALA A 1019 22.20 -24.44 -0.66
N VAL A 1020 22.37 -24.04 -1.92
CA VAL A 1020 23.68 -23.96 -2.59
C VAL A 1020 24.53 -22.81 -2.05
N ALA A 1021 23.89 -21.67 -1.72
CA ALA A 1021 24.56 -20.51 -1.15
C ALA A 1021 24.97 -20.71 0.32
N THR A 1022 24.31 -21.62 1.03
CA THR A 1022 24.62 -21.94 2.42
C THR A 1022 25.90 -22.78 2.50
N PRO A 1023 26.95 -22.35 3.23
CA PRO A 1023 28.17 -23.14 3.40
C PRO A 1023 27.94 -24.40 4.23
N GLY A 1024 28.54 -25.53 3.82
CA GLY A 1024 28.57 -26.77 4.60
C GLY A 1024 27.45 -27.77 4.26
N THR A 1025 26.55 -27.42 3.35
CA THR A 1025 25.50 -28.32 2.84
C THR A 1025 26.07 -29.32 1.82
N ASP A 1026 25.44 -30.48 1.64
CA ASP A 1026 25.82 -31.46 0.60
C ASP A 1026 25.61 -30.90 -0.84
N LEU A 1027 24.90 -29.78 -0.95
CA LEU A 1027 24.64 -29.03 -2.19
C LEU A 1027 25.52 -27.79 -2.34
N SER A 1028 26.38 -27.46 -1.37
CA SER A 1028 27.28 -26.31 -1.47
C SER A 1028 28.10 -26.38 -2.77
N GLY A 1029 28.01 -25.32 -3.57
CA GLY A 1029 28.71 -25.21 -4.86
C GLY A 1029 28.16 -26.10 -5.99
N ALA A 1030 27.11 -26.89 -5.78
CA ALA A 1030 26.53 -27.75 -6.81
C ALA A 1030 25.93 -26.97 -7.99
N LEU A 1031 25.49 -25.74 -7.74
CA LEU A 1031 25.25 -24.71 -8.75
C LEU A 1031 26.20 -23.55 -8.47
N ASN A 1032 26.72 -22.90 -9.50
CA ASN A 1032 27.72 -21.85 -9.33
C ASN A 1032 27.70 -20.86 -10.49
N GLY A 1033 28.59 -19.86 -10.44
CA GLY A 1033 28.77 -18.89 -11.51
C GLY A 1033 29.00 -19.58 -12.85
N GLY A 1034 28.13 -19.30 -13.83
CA GLY A 1034 28.16 -19.91 -15.16
C GLY A 1034 27.07 -20.96 -15.40
N SER A 1035 26.47 -21.53 -14.36
CA SER A 1035 25.34 -22.46 -14.49
C SER A 1035 24.11 -21.75 -15.09
N PRO A 1036 23.50 -22.21 -16.20
CA PRO A 1036 22.21 -21.72 -16.73
C PRO A 1036 21.05 -21.73 -15.71
N LEU A 1037 21.17 -22.47 -14.60
CA LEU A 1037 20.17 -22.45 -13.53
C LEU A 1037 20.32 -21.25 -12.58
N MET A 1038 21.38 -20.46 -12.70
CA MET A 1038 21.63 -19.27 -11.86
C MET A 1038 21.21 -17.96 -12.55
N TYR A 1039 20.88 -17.97 -13.84
CA TYR A 1039 20.51 -16.77 -14.60
C TYR A 1039 19.57 -17.08 -15.77
N ASP A 1040 18.82 -16.06 -16.21
CA ASP A 1040 18.03 -16.12 -17.44
C ASP A 1040 18.72 -15.25 -18.51
N ARG A 1041 19.07 -15.87 -19.64
CA ARG A 1041 19.68 -15.19 -20.80
C ARG A 1041 18.64 -14.52 -21.69
N THR A 1042 17.38 -14.92 -21.59
CA THR A 1042 16.37 -14.60 -22.59
C THR A 1042 15.66 -13.31 -22.21
N PRO A 1043 15.69 -12.28 -23.08
CA PRO A 1043 14.95 -11.04 -22.86
C PRO A 1043 13.45 -11.27 -22.60
N PRO A 1044 12.80 -10.39 -21.82
CA PRO A 1044 11.38 -10.53 -21.50
C PRO A 1044 10.43 -10.23 -22.69
N ASP A 1045 10.92 -9.65 -23.77
CA ASP A 1045 10.14 -9.28 -24.96
C ASP A 1045 10.01 -10.42 -26.00
N THR A 1046 10.46 -11.63 -25.67
CA THR A 1046 10.46 -12.74 -26.63
C THR A 1046 9.92 -14.06 -26.07
N LEU A 1047 9.15 -14.73 -26.92
CA LEU A 1047 8.73 -16.13 -26.74
C LEU A 1047 9.69 -17.12 -27.42
N ARG A 1048 10.77 -16.64 -28.06
CA ARG A 1048 11.79 -17.53 -28.62
C ARG A 1048 12.64 -18.13 -27.51
N LEU A 1049 12.84 -19.44 -27.59
CA LEU A 1049 13.75 -20.15 -26.72
C LEU A 1049 15.10 -20.30 -27.42
N ASP A 1050 16.17 -19.78 -26.83
CA ASP A 1050 17.51 -19.98 -27.36
C ASP A 1050 17.88 -21.49 -27.34
N PRO A 1051 18.21 -22.10 -28.49
CA PRO A 1051 18.45 -23.54 -28.55
C PRO A 1051 19.63 -24.00 -27.69
N PHE A 1052 20.60 -23.13 -27.46
CA PHE A 1052 21.78 -23.43 -26.68
C PHE A 1052 21.47 -23.40 -25.17
N ASP A 1053 20.89 -22.31 -24.69
CA ASP A 1053 20.44 -22.16 -23.31
C ASP A 1053 19.42 -23.23 -22.92
N ARG A 1054 18.49 -23.59 -23.83
CA ARG A 1054 17.58 -24.73 -23.63
C ARG A 1054 18.35 -26.02 -23.36
N PHE A 1055 19.33 -26.35 -24.20
CA PHE A 1055 20.06 -27.61 -24.08
C PHE A 1055 20.82 -27.67 -22.76
N GLN A 1056 21.51 -26.59 -22.36
CA GLN A 1056 22.22 -26.55 -21.09
C GLN A 1056 21.25 -26.65 -19.89
N THR A 1057 20.15 -25.90 -19.93
CA THR A 1057 19.13 -25.93 -18.86
C THR A 1057 18.52 -27.33 -18.73
N HIS A 1058 18.23 -28.00 -19.84
CA HIS A 1058 17.72 -29.37 -19.88
C HIS A 1058 18.70 -30.33 -19.21
N GLU A 1059 19.95 -30.40 -19.68
CA GLU A 1059 20.93 -31.36 -19.19
C GLU A 1059 21.31 -31.09 -17.73
N GLU A 1060 21.37 -29.82 -17.33
CA GLU A 1060 21.69 -29.44 -15.95
C GLU A 1060 20.55 -29.76 -14.99
N THR A 1061 19.31 -29.43 -15.35
CA THR A 1061 18.14 -29.77 -14.53
C THR A 1061 18.00 -31.28 -14.38
N ARG A 1062 18.16 -32.03 -15.47
CA ARG A 1062 18.14 -33.51 -15.44
C ARG A 1062 19.21 -34.05 -14.50
N SER A 1063 20.44 -33.53 -14.62
CA SER A 1063 21.57 -33.95 -13.79
C SER A 1063 21.39 -33.57 -12.33
N LEU A 1064 20.77 -32.41 -12.06
CA LEU A 1064 20.42 -31.95 -10.72
C LEU A 1064 19.41 -32.90 -10.09
N LEU A 1065 18.33 -33.25 -10.78
CA LEU A 1065 17.35 -34.23 -10.30
C LEU A 1065 17.99 -35.58 -9.95
N LEU A 1066 18.91 -36.07 -10.78
CA LEU A 1066 19.65 -37.31 -10.50
C LEU A 1066 20.52 -37.18 -9.24
N ARG A 1067 21.21 -36.04 -9.06
CA ARG A 1067 22.01 -35.75 -7.85
C ARG A 1067 21.15 -35.63 -6.60
N LEU A 1068 19.94 -35.08 -6.73
CA LEU A 1068 18.96 -34.93 -5.66
C LEU A 1068 18.22 -36.24 -5.32
N GLY A 1069 18.61 -37.39 -5.90
CA GLY A 1069 18.00 -38.69 -5.59
C GLY A 1069 16.74 -39.04 -6.39
N ALA A 1070 16.32 -38.21 -7.34
CA ALA A 1070 15.11 -38.42 -8.14
C ALA A 1070 15.28 -39.44 -9.30
N LEU A 1071 16.23 -40.37 -9.21
CA LEU A 1071 16.53 -41.35 -10.26
C LEU A 1071 15.29 -42.14 -10.71
N ARG A 1072 14.48 -42.61 -9.76
CA ARG A 1072 13.26 -43.38 -10.05
C ARG A 1072 12.25 -42.58 -10.88
N PHE A 1073 12.10 -41.30 -10.58
CA PHE A 1073 11.21 -40.40 -11.32
C PHE A 1073 11.73 -40.17 -12.75
N VAL A 1074 13.01 -39.81 -12.89
CA VAL A 1074 13.67 -39.57 -14.19
C VAL A 1074 13.56 -40.80 -15.10
N THR A 1075 13.87 -41.98 -14.57
CA THR A 1075 13.77 -43.24 -15.32
C THR A 1075 12.33 -43.57 -15.72
N ALA A 1076 11.35 -43.34 -14.82
CA ALA A 1076 9.95 -43.57 -15.15
C ALA A 1076 9.46 -42.63 -16.27
N ALA A 1077 9.82 -41.35 -16.21
CA ALA A 1077 9.50 -40.36 -17.22
C ALA A 1077 10.09 -40.72 -18.60
N GLU A 1078 11.39 -40.99 -18.66
CA GLU A 1078 12.11 -41.28 -19.92
C GLU A 1078 11.74 -42.62 -20.54
N ASN A 1079 11.25 -43.57 -19.74
CA ASN A 1079 10.73 -44.85 -20.24
C ASN A 1079 9.30 -44.74 -20.76
N ALA A 1080 8.48 -43.85 -20.17
CA ALA A 1080 7.07 -43.75 -20.50
C ALA A 1080 6.79 -42.80 -21.68
N PHE A 1081 7.55 -41.71 -21.81
CA PHE A 1081 7.31 -40.67 -22.82
C PHE A 1081 8.37 -40.73 -23.92
N ALA A 1082 7.95 -40.49 -25.17
CA ALA A 1082 8.87 -40.41 -26.31
C ALA A 1082 9.80 -39.21 -26.20
N ARG A 1083 9.33 -38.15 -25.53
CA ARG A 1083 10.07 -36.91 -25.32
C ARG A 1083 9.86 -36.37 -23.91
N VAL A 1084 10.98 -36.08 -23.24
CA VAL A 1084 11.01 -35.44 -21.92
C VAL A 1084 11.90 -34.21 -22.01
N GLU A 1085 11.50 -33.11 -21.37
CA GLU A 1085 12.28 -31.86 -21.31
C GLU A 1085 12.31 -31.35 -19.88
N TYR A 1086 13.49 -30.98 -19.39
CA TYR A 1086 13.67 -30.56 -18.01
C TYR A 1086 13.92 -29.04 -17.93
N PHE A 1087 13.28 -28.39 -16.96
CA PHE A 1087 13.38 -26.95 -16.69
C PHE A 1087 13.61 -26.68 -15.20
N GLY A 1088 14.34 -25.62 -14.88
CA GLY A 1088 14.43 -25.08 -13.52
C GLY A 1088 13.77 -23.70 -13.47
N LEU A 1089 12.81 -23.52 -12.56
CA LEU A 1089 12.08 -22.26 -12.42
C LEU A 1089 11.71 -21.98 -10.96
N SER A 1090 11.39 -20.72 -10.67
CA SER A 1090 10.74 -20.31 -9.44
C SER A 1090 9.60 -19.35 -9.77
N ALA A 1091 8.39 -19.66 -9.31
CA ALA A 1091 7.23 -18.82 -9.60
C ALA A 1091 7.19 -17.53 -8.76
N LEU A 1092 7.61 -17.61 -7.49
CA LEU A 1092 7.59 -16.48 -6.55
C LEU A 1092 8.94 -15.76 -6.45
N GLY A 1093 10.03 -16.46 -6.75
CA GLY A 1093 11.40 -15.94 -6.63
C GLY A 1093 12.02 -16.21 -5.25
N ASP A 1094 11.22 -16.15 -4.19
CA ASP A 1094 11.59 -16.56 -2.84
C ASP A 1094 10.50 -17.45 -2.23
N ALA A 1095 10.90 -18.29 -1.27
CA ALA A 1095 9.98 -19.07 -0.47
C ALA A 1095 9.15 -18.15 0.46
N PRO A 1096 7.82 -18.37 0.58
CA PRO A 1096 7.00 -17.65 1.55
C PRO A 1096 7.43 -17.92 2.99
N ALA A 1097 7.49 -16.87 3.82
CA ALA A 1097 7.64 -16.99 5.25
C ALA A 1097 6.43 -17.75 5.85
N ASP A 1098 6.69 -18.70 6.74
CA ASP A 1098 5.69 -19.57 7.37
C ASP A 1098 4.75 -20.29 6.38
N ASN A 1099 5.20 -20.51 5.14
CA ASN A 1099 4.42 -21.06 4.02
C ASN A 1099 3.19 -20.22 3.62
N VAL A 1100 3.05 -18.97 4.08
CA VAL A 1100 1.88 -18.12 3.82
C VAL A 1100 2.28 -16.72 3.41
N THR A 1101 3.19 -16.07 4.12
CA THR A 1101 3.50 -14.66 3.92
C THR A 1101 4.54 -14.50 2.83
N LEU A 1102 4.25 -13.68 1.81
CA LEU A 1102 5.20 -13.42 0.73
C LEU A 1102 6.35 -12.52 1.21
N SER A 1103 7.49 -12.61 0.53
CA SER A 1103 8.65 -11.75 0.77
C SER A 1103 8.32 -10.27 0.54
N ASP A 1104 8.73 -9.41 1.46
CA ASP A 1104 8.63 -7.95 1.33
C ASP A 1104 9.43 -7.39 0.14
N LEU A 1105 10.37 -8.19 -0.40
CA LEU A 1105 11.11 -7.88 -1.63
C LEU A 1105 10.24 -7.90 -2.90
N GLY A 1106 8.98 -8.33 -2.80
CA GLY A 1106 8.06 -8.49 -3.92
C GLY A 1106 8.30 -9.77 -4.72
N LEU A 1107 7.45 -10.03 -5.72
CA LEU A 1107 7.48 -11.26 -6.52
C LEU A 1107 8.52 -11.18 -7.63
N SER A 1108 9.47 -12.12 -7.68
CA SER A 1108 10.54 -12.14 -8.70
C SER A 1108 10.60 -13.48 -9.45
N SER A 1109 9.63 -13.71 -10.32
CA SER A 1109 9.54 -14.95 -11.10
C SER A 1109 10.84 -15.23 -11.88
N PHE A 1110 11.41 -16.43 -11.72
CA PHE A 1110 12.63 -16.86 -12.40
C PHE A 1110 12.33 -17.97 -13.40
N ARG A 1111 12.63 -17.75 -14.69
CA ARG A 1111 12.49 -18.72 -15.80
C ARG A 1111 11.11 -19.41 -15.91
N VAL A 1112 10.06 -18.82 -15.33
CA VAL A 1112 8.67 -19.34 -15.34
C VAL A 1112 8.10 -19.55 -16.75
N VAL A 1113 8.68 -18.86 -17.74
CA VAL A 1113 8.20 -18.82 -19.12
C VAL A 1113 8.81 -19.91 -20.00
N ASP A 1114 9.90 -20.54 -19.57
CA ASP A 1114 10.65 -21.47 -20.43
C ASP A 1114 9.81 -22.64 -20.97
N PRO A 1115 8.91 -23.27 -20.18
CA PRO A 1115 7.98 -24.26 -20.72
C PRO A 1115 7.10 -23.70 -21.84
N LEU A 1116 6.60 -22.46 -21.70
CA LEU A 1116 5.82 -21.80 -22.75
C LEU A 1116 6.66 -21.51 -23.99
N ARG A 1117 7.88 -20.98 -23.83
CA ARG A 1117 8.79 -20.73 -24.95
C ARG A 1117 9.10 -22.02 -25.72
N TRP A 1118 9.30 -23.12 -25.01
CA TRP A 1118 9.49 -24.44 -25.61
C TRP A 1118 8.27 -24.89 -26.42
N LEU A 1119 7.07 -24.70 -25.88
CA LEU A 1119 5.81 -25.06 -26.54
C LEU A 1119 5.59 -24.26 -27.81
N VAL A 1120 5.83 -22.95 -27.72
CA VAL A 1120 5.73 -22.04 -28.85
C VAL A 1120 6.73 -22.43 -29.93
N ALA A 1121 7.99 -22.68 -29.58
CA ALA A 1121 9.02 -23.10 -30.52
C ALA A 1121 8.74 -24.47 -31.16
N SER A 1122 8.10 -25.38 -30.42
CA SER A 1122 7.76 -26.72 -30.92
C SER A 1122 6.56 -26.71 -31.85
N ARG A 1123 5.50 -25.94 -31.53
CA ARG A 1123 4.26 -25.88 -32.35
C ARG A 1123 4.36 -24.89 -33.51
N TRP A 1124 4.94 -23.71 -33.28
CA TRP A 1124 5.11 -22.65 -34.26
C TRP A 1124 6.60 -22.36 -34.48
N PRO A 1125 7.34 -23.27 -35.13
CA PRO A 1125 8.75 -23.04 -35.41
C PRO A 1125 8.93 -21.78 -36.26
N ALA A 1126 9.97 -21.00 -35.96
CA ALA A 1126 10.33 -19.85 -36.78
C ALA A 1126 10.64 -20.33 -38.21
N ARG A 1127 10.10 -19.63 -39.21
CA ARG A 1127 10.39 -19.90 -40.63
C ARG A 1127 11.82 -19.54 -40.99
#